data_AF-A0A660RMM7-F1
#
_entry.id   AF-A0A660RMM7-F1
#
_cell.length_a   1.000
_cell.length_b   1.000
_cell.length_c   1.000
_cell.angle_alpha   90.00
_cell.angle_beta   90.00
_cell.angle_gamma   90.00
#
_symmetry.space_group_name_H-M   'P 1'
#
loop_
_entity.id
_entity.type
_entity.pdbx_description
1 polymer ?
#
loop_
_entity_poly.entity_id
_entity_poly.type
_entity_poly.pdbx_seq_one_letter_code
_entity_poly.pdbx_strand_id
1 'polypeptide(L)'
;MKIPGIFSELWDKFISMPFLKKVIIGAIVIGTVLTIFFLMKFFYAKPRAVAVNSVTSTTSTTSGLEVLVPSGAFPKDKRFLIKRISPDSDEYNGLISKWQFDGPIYDIIPKDEKDEWSPKPIKIRYHLPSSLTDIKDVNNVVVKYITDEVPEIERQFYGAEVYVENDIPYIQVISHHFSKIGIEITPVKNITYGLNHVIEKPETLKPHILLVGGIDDNFYSLIPRTVTEKNPQGKNLWEIFFPDRNIWVYRYPLKDTRNLIYTSEFNYYFRDESLKSYIIFEGEKLKQELANTHRDFDIVAQGIGGLIVRYALESGNVVKNVKHVVLMDCPNYGSDLVDMTTFKPFYNMSSKTLADVYYVSTPEIFTILHNTVISYVEKLNTYANEIFPDSNVMKYLNSFGKRKDIKYMAVAGDEPSFSTKIATNTRFAYIYPEIVEGKGDGLVSINSALLKYADVKRIYHHSFSDMYLSNDVIKDIKAFLSDNMKAEKKVTKKKSVSKTSAVIAPNSKVSGEVWKCERIHRDVSLLRKISSINVPRDTDDIDIGNGILWYRSTHSIKRGGIEVFHNDGTNLIAMDVYGRTAVFLDGLKRSIYSLDNGRLSKHILHISDKDLVGVCKAGDSIYTILRNTRGSYVYRLDGNGNLKEVIEMNGAAKGIKYLPSYNEILAYTNTDIALLNRNGSLVTYKLMSSIVKASAKTKIAEEINDVSREGKFLFVLTKGYSVYSFNMINGNAALVTSGDVGNKKLLSIGKYMLIAGERTFNFLDVQNYIRLGGYYELEDNERVINITTYNSHIYTLIENNNGNKRVDVFSMGI
;
A
#
# COMPACT_ATOMS: atom_id res chain seq x y z
N MET A 1 66.75 19.54 -32.18
CA MET A 1 68.15 19.44 -31.69
C MET A 1 68.75 18.19 -32.30
N LYS A 2 69.65 18.31 -33.30
CA LYS A 2 70.32 17.16 -33.92
C LYS A 2 71.47 16.73 -33.02
N ILE A 3 71.35 15.56 -32.39
CA ILE A 3 72.45 14.95 -31.63
C ILE A 3 73.39 14.26 -32.64
N PRO A 4 74.73 14.43 -32.55
CA PRO A 4 75.67 14.05 -33.60
C PRO A 4 75.92 12.53 -33.66
N GLY A 5 76.24 12.03 -34.86
CA GLY A 5 76.48 10.63 -35.23
C GLY A 5 77.64 9.89 -34.55
N ILE A 6 78.16 10.40 -33.43
CA ILE A 6 79.18 9.71 -32.63
C ILE A 6 78.54 8.60 -31.78
N PHE A 7 77.27 8.74 -31.39
CA PHE A 7 76.57 7.71 -30.61
C PHE A 7 76.22 6.46 -31.43
N SER A 8 75.90 6.60 -32.72
CA SER A 8 75.58 5.44 -33.57
C SER A 8 76.81 4.58 -33.85
N GLU A 9 77.97 5.20 -34.14
CA GLU A 9 79.20 4.43 -34.38
C GLU A 9 79.72 3.72 -33.12
N LEU A 10 79.59 4.34 -31.95
CA LEU A 10 79.92 3.68 -30.68
C LEU A 10 78.93 2.55 -30.36
N TRP A 11 77.64 2.73 -30.64
CA TRP A 11 76.60 1.72 -30.43
C TRP A 11 76.77 0.49 -31.34
N ASP A 12 77.12 0.72 -32.60
CA ASP A 12 77.35 -0.36 -33.57
C ASP A 12 78.62 -1.15 -33.22
N LYS A 13 79.68 -0.48 -32.72
CA LYS A 13 80.87 -1.16 -32.18
C LYS A 13 80.58 -1.91 -30.86
N PHE A 14 79.65 -1.40 -30.05
CA PHE A 14 79.26 -2.02 -28.78
C PHE A 14 78.44 -3.31 -28.99
N ILE A 15 77.54 -3.33 -29.98
CA ILE A 15 76.72 -4.49 -30.33
C ILE A 15 77.50 -5.53 -31.17
N SER A 16 78.55 -5.14 -31.88
CA SER A 16 79.34 -6.06 -32.71
C SER A 16 80.27 -7.00 -31.94
N MET A 17 80.45 -6.81 -30.63
CA MET A 17 81.27 -7.71 -29.81
C MET A 17 80.56 -9.06 -29.59
N PRO A 18 81.15 -10.20 -30.03
CA PRO A 18 80.50 -11.51 -29.97
C PRO A 18 80.23 -11.97 -28.53
N PHE A 19 81.01 -11.49 -27.56
CA PHE A 19 80.76 -11.72 -26.14
C PHE A 19 79.50 -10.99 -25.66
N LEU A 20 79.29 -9.73 -26.07
CA LEU A 20 78.10 -8.97 -25.70
C LEU A 20 76.83 -9.53 -26.34
N LYS A 21 76.90 -10.02 -27.59
CA LYS A 21 75.78 -10.76 -28.20
C LYS A 21 75.41 -12.03 -27.41
N LYS A 22 76.40 -12.79 -26.93
CA LYS A 22 76.14 -13.96 -26.07
C LYS A 22 75.56 -13.57 -24.70
N VAL A 23 76.00 -12.47 -24.12
CA VAL A 23 75.46 -11.95 -22.85
C VAL A 23 74.04 -11.40 -23.02
N ILE A 24 73.76 -10.68 -24.11
CA ILE A 24 72.43 -10.14 -24.42
C ILE A 24 71.46 -11.28 -24.76
N ILE A 25 71.87 -12.25 -25.59
CA ILE A 25 71.06 -13.44 -25.88
C ILE A 25 70.85 -14.26 -24.59
N GLY A 26 71.88 -14.41 -23.75
CA GLY A 26 71.75 -15.04 -22.43
C GLY A 26 70.78 -14.31 -21.53
N ALA A 27 70.82 -12.98 -21.47
CA ALA A 27 69.90 -12.15 -20.70
C ALA A 27 68.47 -12.21 -21.24
N ILE A 28 68.29 -12.28 -22.56
CA ILE A 28 66.97 -12.46 -23.19
C ILE A 28 66.43 -13.86 -22.89
N VAL A 29 67.25 -14.91 -22.97
CA VAL A 29 66.82 -16.28 -22.67
C VAL A 29 66.49 -16.41 -21.19
N ILE A 30 67.33 -15.89 -20.29
CA ILE A 30 67.06 -15.87 -18.85
C ILE A 30 65.81 -15.03 -18.56
N GLY A 31 65.66 -13.88 -19.19
CA GLY A 31 64.47 -13.03 -19.07
C GLY A 31 63.21 -13.73 -19.57
N THR A 32 63.28 -14.44 -20.69
CA THR A 32 62.15 -15.20 -21.26
C THR A 32 61.80 -16.38 -20.37
N VAL A 33 62.79 -17.11 -19.86
CA VAL A 33 62.59 -18.21 -18.92
C VAL A 33 62.01 -17.70 -17.60
N LEU A 34 62.46 -16.57 -17.08
CA LEU A 34 61.90 -15.93 -15.88
C LEU A 34 60.47 -15.42 -16.13
N THR A 35 60.19 -14.91 -17.32
CA THR A 35 58.84 -14.43 -17.69
C THR A 35 57.88 -15.61 -17.85
N ILE A 36 58.31 -16.70 -18.49
CA ILE A 36 57.56 -17.95 -18.59
C ILE A 36 57.39 -18.58 -17.21
N PHE A 37 58.41 -18.55 -16.35
CA PHE A 37 58.32 -19.03 -14.97
C PHE A 37 57.35 -18.17 -14.14
N PHE A 38 57.35 -16.85 -14.31
CA PHE A 38 56.38 -15.96 -13.66
C PHE A 38 54.96 -16.16 -14.20
N LEU A 39 54.79 -16.30 -15.52
CA LEU A 39 53.51 -16.59 -16.16
C LEU A 39 53.00 -17.97 -15.73
N MET A 40 53.86 -18.99 -15.69
CA MET A 40 53.51 -20.30 -15.14
C MET A 40 53.17 -20.17 -13.66
N LYS A 41 53.90 -19.40 -12.85
CA LYS A 41 53.53 -19.18 -11.44
C LYS A 41 52.21 -18.41 -11.31
N PHE A 42 51.85 -17.59 -12.29
CA PHE A 42 50.59 -16.84 -12.34
C PHE A 42 49.40 -17.69 -12.83
N PHE A 43 49.63 -18.61 -13.77
CA PHE A 43 48.60 -19.50 -14.35
C PHE A 43 48.50 -20.88 -13.64
N TYR A 44 49.58 -21.39 -13.05
CA TYR A 44 49.66 -22.63 -12.24
C TYR A 44 49.80 -22.39 -10.74
N ALA A 45 49.82 -21.13 -10.28
CA ALA A 45 49.15 -20.91 -9.01
C ALA A 45 47.73 -21.42 -9.26
N LYS A 46 47.42 -22.62 -8.71
CA LYS A 46 46.04 -23.01 -8.41
C LYS A 46 45.36 -21.72 -8.00
N PRO A 47 44.17 -21.37 -8.50
CA PRO A 47 43.42 -20.30 -7.86
C PRO A 47 43.53 -20.66 -6.39
N ARG A 48 44.30 -19.87 -5.62
CA ARG A 48 44.09 -19.80 -4.20
C ARG A 48 42.60 -19.64 -4.24
N ALA A 49 41.88 -20.64 -3.69
CA ALA A 49 40.50 -20.42 -3.34
C ALA A 49 40.56 -19.00 -2.82
N VAL A 50 39.96 -18.09 -3.58
CA VAL A 50 39.65 -16.79 -3.04
C VAL A 50 38.72 -17.29 -1.97
N ALA A 51 39.28 -17.55 -0.78
CA ALA A 51 38.57 -17.52 0.46
C ALA A 51 37.86 -16.21 0.24
N VAL A 52 36.60 -16.33 -0.17
CA VAL A 52 35.68 -15.23 -0.42
C VAL A 52 36.05 -14.30 0.69
N ASN A 53 36.79 -13.22 0.38
CA ASN A 53 37.40 -12.38 1.41
C ASN A 53 36.23 -12.12 2.31
N SER A 54 36.24 -12.74 3.49
CA SER A 54 35.04 -12.90 4.28
C SER A 54 34.59 -11.47 4.43
N VAL A 55 33.43 -11.16 3.82
CA VAL A 55 32.89 -9.79 3.83
C VAL A 55 33.00 -9.41 5.28
N THR A 56 33.87 -8.45 5.58
CA THR A 56 34.28 -8.20 6.96
C THR A 56 33.07 -7.56 7.59
N SER A 57 32.20 -8.39 8.15
CA SER A 57 30.91 -8.00 8.66
C SER A 57 31.07 -7.78 10.14
N THR A 58 30.70 -6.61 10.62
CA THR A 58 30.54 -6.41 12.06
C THR A 58 29.30 -7.17 12.51
N THR A 59 29.51 -8.10 13.43
CA THR A 59 28.45 -8.88 14.07
C THR A 59 28.19 -8.32 15.46
N SER A 60 26.92 -8.03 15.76
CA SER A 60 26.46 -7.74 17.13
C SER A 60 25.49 -8.84 17.55
N THR A 61 25.71 -9.46 18.71
CA THR A 61 24.97 -10.66 19.13
C THR A 61 24.44 -10.55 20.55
N THR A 62 23.27 -11.16 20.78
CA THR A 62 22.71 -11.54 22.08
C THR A 62 22.08 -12.93 21.91
N SER A 63 21.81 -13.65 22.99
CA SER A 63 21.34 -15.06 22.96
C SER A 63 20.10 -15.35 22.10
N GLY A 64 19.34 -14.34 21.66
CA GLY A 64 18.19 -14.53 20.77
C GLY A 64 18.15 -13.66 19.51
N LEU A 65 19.14 -12.78 19.28
CA LEU A 65 19.17 -11.92 18.10
C LEU A 65 20.62 -11.64 17.66
N GLU A 66 20.87 -11.76 16.37
CA GLU A 66 22.13 -11.43 15.70
C GLU A 66 21.89 -10.39 14.59
N VAL A 67 22.73 -9.35 14.54
CA VAL A 67 22.73 -8.35 13.47
C VAL A 67 24.04 -8.44 12.71
N LEU A 68 23.95 -8.74 11.41
CA LEU A 68 25.06 -8.86 10.48
C LEU A 68 25.09 -7.65 9.55
N VAL A 69 26.15 -6.87 9.65
CA VAL A 69 26.34 -5.65 8.87
C VAL A 69 27.38 -5.92 7.78
N PRO A 70 27.02 -5.93 6.48
CA PRO A 70 28.01 -6.15 5.45
C PRO A 70 28.96 -4.95 5.32
N SER A 71 30.19 -5.21 4.85
CA SER A 71 31.16 -4.15 4.61
C SER A 71 30.65 -3.11 3.60
N GLY A 72 30.78 -1.83 3.96
CA GLY A 72 30.28 -0.69 3.20
C GLY A 72 28.77 -0.48 3.29
N ALA A 73 28.07 -1.12 4.23
CA ALA A 73 26.70 -0.76 4.63
C ALA A 73 26.61 0.66 5.20
N PHE A 74 27.65 1.08 5.92
CA PHE A 74 27.75 2.43 6.48
C PHE A 74 29.11 3.06 6.11
N PRO A 75 29.26 4.40 6.18
CA PRO A 75 30.51 5.07 5.85
C PRO A 75 31.66 4.70 6.80
N LYS A 76 31.32 4.28 8.02
CA LYS A 76 32.22 3.78 9.05
C LYS A 76 31.67 2.47 9.58
N ASP A 77 32.53 1.63 10.14
CA ASP A 77 32.12 0.37 10.77
C ASP A 77 31.13 0.64 11.91
N LYS A 78 29.86 0.33 11.66
CA LYS A 78 28.78 0.53 12.61
C LYS A 78 28.65 -0.69 13.51
N ARG A 79 28.43 -0.45 14.81
CA ARG A 79 28.21 -1.48 15.83
C ARG A 79 26.89 -1.21 16.52
N PHE A 80 26.24 -2.28 16.97
CA PHE A 80 24.93 -2.19 17.61
C PHE A 80 24.98 -2.70 19.04
N LEU A 81 24.18 -2.10 19.91
CA LEU A 81 23.77 -2.65 21.18
C LEU A 81 22.40 -3.30 20.97
N ILE A 82 22.29 -4.59 21.29
CA ILE A 82 21.04 -5.32 21.22
C ILE A 82 20.53 -5.46 22.65
N LYS A 83 19.38 -4.87 22.96
CA LYS A 83 18.76 -4.91 24.28
C LYS A 83 17.46 -5.71 24.21
N ARG A 84 17.36 -6.80 24.96
CA ARG A 84 16.05 -7.46 25.17
C ARG A 84 15.19 -6.56 26.07
N ILE A 85 14.01 -6.19 25.61
CA ILE A 85 13.05 -5.43 26.41
C ILE A 85 12.51 -6.37 27.50
N SER A 86 12.58 -5.94 28.76
CA SER A 86 12.20 -6.78 29.90
C SER A 86 10.69 -7.04 29.89
N PRO A 87 10.22 -8.30 30.00
CA PRO A 87 8.80 -8.62 30.09
C PRO A 87 8.06 -7.87 31.22
N ASP A 88 8.77 -7.52 32.29
CA ASP A 88 8.21 -6.81 33.46
C ASP A 88 8.25 -5.28 33.32
N SER A 89 8.73 -4.73 32.20
CA SER A 89 8.83 -3.29 31.99
C SER A 89 7.53 -2.67 31.48
N ASP A 90 7.28 -1.42 31.86
CA ASP A 90 6.17 -0.61 31.32
C ASP A 90 6.25 -0.49 29.79
N GLU A 91 7.46 -0.41 29.24
CA GLU A 91 7.71 -0.42 27.80
C GLU A 91 7.16 -1.69 27.15
N TYR A 92 7.53 -2.88 27.64
CA TYR A 92 7.04 -4.14 27.10
C TYR A 92 5.52 -4.24 27.18
N ASN A 93 4.94 -3.90 28.34
CA ASN A 93 3.48 -3.89 28.54
C ASN A 93 2.76 -2.92 27.59
N GLY A 94 3.38 -1.76 27.32
CA GLY A 94 2.92 -0.81 26.31
C GLY A 94 2.94 -1.36 24.89
N LEU A 95 3.96 -2.15 24.53
CA LEU A 95 4.07 -2.76 23.20
C LEU A 95 3.04 -3.89 23.01
N ILE A 96 2.94 -4.83 23.96
CA ILE A 96 2.05 -5.99 23.84
C ILE A 96 0.56 -5.65 24.01
N SER A 97 0.24 -4.53 24.65
CA SER A 97 -1.15 -4.03 24.73
C SER A 97 -1.65 -3.45 23.41
N LYS A 98 -0.74 -2.95 22.57
CA LYS A 98 -1.03 -2.40 21.24
C LYS A 98 -0.96 -3.46 20.13
N TRP A 99 0.06 -4.33 20.19
CA TRP A 99 0.39 -5.25 19.10
C TRP A 99 0.64 -6.67 19.59
N GLN A 100 0.36 -7.65 18.71
CA GLN A 100 0.61 -9.05 19.01
C GLN A 100 2.08 -9.41 18.78
N PHE A 101 2.72 -9.91 19.85
CA PHE A 101 4.05 -10.51 19.85
C PHE A 101 4.00 -11.84 20.62
N ASP A 102 4.57 -12.89 20.05
CA ASP A 102 4.59 -14.25 20.61
C ASP A 102 5.99 -14.66 21.09
N GLY A 103 6.97 -13.75 21.00
CA GLY A 103 8.33 -13.95 21.47
C GLY A 103 8.96 -12.68 22.04
N PRO A 104 10.21 -12.76 22.54
CA PRO A 104 10.94 -11.60 23.04
C PRO A 104 10.99 -10.42 22.05
N ILE A 105 10.92 -9.20 22.58
CA ILE A 105 11.13 -7.99 21.80
C ILE A 105 12.56 -7.49 22.06
N TYR A 106 13.28 -7.17 20.99
CA TYR A 106 14.64 -6.65 21.05
C TYR A 106 14.70 -5.25 20.48
N ASP A 107 15.43 -4.37 21.14
CA ASP A 107 15.75 -3.03 20.67
C ASP A 107 17.17 -3.02 20.10
N ILE A 108 17.32 -2.51 18.87
CA ILE A 108 18.59 -2.47 18.15
C ILE A 108 19.08 -1.03 18.10
N ILE A 109 20.03 -0.70 18.97
CA ILE A 109 20.48 0.67 19.17
C ILE A 109 21.87 0.84 18.54
N PRO A 110 22.09 1.83 17.65
CA PRO A 110 23.42 2.09 17.10
C PRO A 110 24.33 2.67 18.18
N LYS A 111 25.56 2.13 18.34
CA LYS A 111 26.49 2.58 19.39
C LYS A 111 27.01 4.01 19.20
N ASP A 112 26.91 4.54 17.99
CA ASP A 112 27.23 5.93 17.66
C ASP A 112 26.01 6.86 17.76
N GLU A 113 24.85 6.34 18.20
CA GLU A 113 23.58 7.05 18.39
C GLU A 113 23.03 7.72 17.11
N LYS A 114 23.59 7.38 15.94
CA LYS A 114 23.17 7.96 14.67
C LYS A 114 22.16 7.07 14.00
N ASP A 115 20.94 7.57 13.82
CA ASP A 115 19.96 6.93 12.96
C ASP A 115 20.28 7.18 11.48
N GLU A 116 20.51 6.12 10.72
CA GLU A 116 20.92 6.19 9.33
C GLU A 116 20.41 4.99 8.54
N TRP A 117 19.91 5.25 7.33
CA TRP A 117 19.61 4.23 6.35
C TRP A 117 20.88 3.66 5.72
N SER A 118 20.92 2.33 5.61
CA SER A 118 22.02 1.59 5.02
C SER A 118 21.81 1.40 3.52
N PRO A 119 22.72 1.82 2.62
CA PRO A 119 22.59 1.55 1.19
C PRO A 119 22.73 0.07 0.83
N LYS A 120 23.44 -0.70 1.66
CA LYS A 120 23.49 -2.16 1.52
C LYS A 120 22.62 -2.81 2.61
N PRO A 121 21.80 -3.81 2.28
CA PRO A 121 20.96 -4.46 3.27
C PRO A 121 21.77 -5.08 4.42
N ILE A 122 21.37 -4.84 5.67
CA ILE A 122 21.82 -5.60 6.83
C ILE A 122 20.95 -6.85 7.00
N LYS A 123 21.50 -7.89 7.60
CA LYS A 123 20.73 -9.10 7.93
C LYS A 123 20.49 -9.18 9.42
N ILE A 124 19.25 -9.46 9.81
CA ILE A 124 18.85 -9.63 11.20
C ILE A 124 18.37 -11.07 11.36
N ARG A 125 18.99 -11.80 12.26
CA ARG A 125 18.69 -13.20 12.57
C ARG A 125 18.05 -13.27 13.93
N TYR A 126 16.78 -13.65 13.95
CA TYR A 126 16.00 -13.85 15.15
C TYR A 126 15.96 -15.35 15.48
N HIS A 127 16.60 -15.76 16.56
CA HIS A 127 16.60 -17.16 16.98
C HIS A 127 15.27 -17.51 17.64
N LEU A 128 14.60 -18.53 17.13
CA LEU A 128 13.28 -18.91 17.65
C LEU A 128 13.44 -19.55 19.04
N PRO A 129 12.62 -19.15 20.03
CA PRO A 129 12.53 -19.82 21.31
C PRO A 129 12.31 -21.33 21.14
N SER A 130 12.87 -22.15 22.04
CA SER A 130 12.71 -23.61 22.02
C SER A 130 11.25 -24.06 22.11
N SER A 131 10.37 -23.25 22.70
CA SER A 131 8.92 -23.48 22.74
C SER A 131 8.23 -23.34 21.37
N LEU A 132 8.93 -22.83 20.36
CA LEU A 132 8.42 -22.48 19.04
C LEU A 132 9.13 -23.25 17.90
N THR A 133 9.76 -24.38 18.20
CA THR A 133 10.61 -25.14 17.25
C THR A 133 9.86 -25.97 16.21
N ASP A 134 8.56 -26.21 16.40
CA ASP A 134 7.72 -27.00 15.47
C ASP A 134 7.30 -26.21 14.21
N ILE A 135 7.88 -25.02 14.00
CA ILE A 135 7.52 -24.08 12.93
C ILE A 135 8.39 -24.26 11.67
N LYS A 136 9.26 -25.28 11.61
CA LYS A 136 10.21 -25.47 10.50
C LYS A 136 9.53 -25.57 9.12
N ASP A 137 8.31 -26.09 9.08
CA ASP A 137 7.59 -26.39 7.81
C ASP A 137 6.39 -25.47 7.52
N VAL A 138 6.12 -24.47 8.37
CA VAL A 138 4.93 -23.62 8.26
C VAL A 138 5.29 -22.14 8.07
N ASN A 139 4.65 -21.48 7.10
CA ASN A 139 4.82 -20.05 6.77
C ASN A 139 4.12 -19.12 7.79
N ASN A 140 4.05 -19.54 9.05
CA ASN A 140 3.15 -18.96 10.03
C ASN A 140 3.86 -18.03 11.03
N VAL A 141 5.16 -17.78 10.89
CA VAL A 141 5.86 -16.75 11.68
C VAL A 141 6.08 -15.52 10.84
N VAL A 142 5.77 -14.36 11.43
CA VAL A 142 6.05 -13.05 10.86
C VAL A 142 7.01 -12.33 11.79
N VAL A 143 8.08 -11.77 11.22
CA VAL A 143 8.98 -10.87 11.95
C VAL A 143 8.43 -9.46 11.81
N LYS A 144 8.28 -8.78 12.93
CA LYS A 144 7.72 -7.44 13.03
C LYS A 144 8.77 -6.46 13.52
N TYR A 145 8.59 -5.20 13.14
CA TYR A 145 9.31 -4.10 13.72
C TYR A 145 8.40 -2.93 14.07
N ILE A 146 8.84 -2.10 15.01
CA ILE A 146 8.14 -0.89 15.42
C ILE A 146 8.97 0.30 14.97
N THR A 147 8.35 1.20 14.21
CA THR A 147 8.96 2.48 13.81
C THR A 147 9.15 3.38 15.02
N ASP A 148 10.22 4.17 15.03
CA ASP A 148 10.44 5.22 16.04
C ASP A 148 9.61 6.50 15.74
N GLU A 149 8.62 6.42 14.86
CA GLU A 149 7.66 7.49 14.55
C GLU A 149 6.72 7.76 15.75
N VAL A 150 6.10 8.95 15.79
CA VAL A 150 5.08 9.30 16.80
C VAL A 150 3.75 9.61 16.09
N PRO A 151 2.70 8.79 16.27
CA PRO A 151 2.66 7.57 17.08
C PRO A 151 3.48 6.43 16.46
N GLU A 152 4.01 5.55 17.30
CA GLU A 152 4.71 4.34 16.88
C GLU A 152 3.79 3.46 15.99
N ILE A 153 4.34 2.91 14.91
CA ILE A 153 3.62 2.04 13.97
C ILE A 153 4.34 0.69 13.87
N GLU A 154 3.59 -0.40 14.05
CA GLU A 154 4.06 -1.77 13.77
C GLU A 154 3.99 -2.08 12.28
N ARG A 155 5.05 -2.69 11.76
CA ARG A 155 5.16 -3.17 10.39
C ARG A 155 5.80 -4.56 10.38
N GLN A 156 5.58 -5.31 9.30
CA GLN A 156 6.20 -6.61 9.11
C GLN A 156 7.37 -6.54 8.13
N PHE A 157 8.40 -7.35 8.37
CA PHE A 157 9.39 -7.68 7.35
C PHE A 157 8.78 -8.70 6.39
N TYR A 158 8.73 -8.35 5.11
CA TYR A 158 8.30 -9.25 4.04
C TYR A 158 9.41 -10.22 3.67
N GLY A 159 9.09 -11.40 3.12
CA GLY A 159 10.06 -12.31 2.53
C GLY A 159 11.13 -12.85 3.51
N ALA A 160 10.79 -12.95 4.80
CA ALA A 160 11.67 -13.53 5.81
C ALA A 160 12.01 -14.99 5.48
N GLU A 161 13.16 -15.48 5.92
CA GLU A 161 13.66 -16.82 5.57
C GLU A 161 13.95 -17.65 6.81
N VAL A 162 13.46 -18.89 6.82
CA VAL A 162 13.73 -19.83 7.90
C VAL A 162 15.00 -20.63 7.59
N TYR A 163 15.94 -20.61 8.53
CA TYR A 163 17.18 -21.39 8.50
C TYR A 163 17.29 -22.26 9.74
N VAL A 164 18.17 -23.25 9.68
CA VAL A 164 18.60 -24.06 10.83
C VAL A 164 20.12 -24.06 10.87
N GLU A 165 20.67 -23.70 12.02
CA GLU A 165 22.11 -23.75 12.29
C GLU A 165 22.34 -24.40 13.66
N ASN A 166 23.15 -25.46 13.70
CA ASN A 166 23.37 -26.28 14.90
C ASN A 166 22.06 -26.73 15.56
N ASP A 167 21.11 -27.23 14.76
CA ASP A 167 19.75 -27.66 15.15
C ASP A 167 18.82 -26.58 15.70
N ILE A 168 19.28 -25.33 15.82
CA ILE A 168 18.48 -24.19 16.29
C ILE A 168 17.88 -23.46 15.08
N PRO A 169 16.55 -23.38 14.96
CA PRO A 169 15.92 -22.61 13.90
C PRO A 169 16.02 -21.11 14.18
N TYR A 170 16.29 -20.33 13.14
CA TYR A 170 16.22 -18.88 13.19
C TYR A 170 15.53 -18.33 11.94
N ILE A 171 14.96 -17.14 12.08
CA ILE A 171 14.38 -16.40 10.97
C ILE A 171 15.32 -15.26 10.62
N GLN A 172 15.72 -15.20 9.36
CA GLN A 172 16.54 -14.14 8.82
C GLN A 172 15.67 -13.16 8.04
N VAL A 173 15.83 -11.88 8.33
CA VAL A 173 15.24 -10.79 7.55
C VAL A 173 16.33 -9.87 7.03
N ILE A 174 16.02 -9.17 5.95
CA ILE A 174 16.83 -8.09 5.41
C ILE A 174 16.19 -6.78 5.84
N SER A 175 17.03 -5.86 6.32
CA SER A 175 16.62 -4.50 6.65
C SER A 175 17.63 -3.49 6.10
N HIS A 176 17.20 -2.24 5.96
CA HIS A 176 18.08 -1.10 5.70
C HIS A 176 18.10 -0.11 6.88
N HIS A 177 17.28 -0.36 7.90
CA HIS A 177 17.16 0.40 9.14
C HIS A 177 17.29 -0.54 10.35
N PHE A 178 17.35 0.04 11.54
CA PHE A 178 17.35 -0.66 12.81
C PHE A 178 16.26 -0.07 13.69
N SER A 179 15.61 -0.93 14.47
CA SER A 179 14.39 -0.61 15.18
C SER A 179 14.14 -1.67 16.25
N LYS A 180 13.03 -1.53 16.99
CA LYS A 180 12.54 -2.60 17.87
C LYS A 180 11.96 -3.72 17.02
N ILE A 181 12.33 -4.97 17.31
CA ILE A 181 11.99 -6.16 16.52
C ILE A 181 11.43 -7.26 17.42
N GLY A 182 10.37 -7.92 16.95
CA GLY A 182 9.78 -9.09 17.59
C GLY A 182 9.17 -10.05 16.57
N ILE A 183 8.54 -11.12 17.05
CA ILE A 183 7.88 -12.11 16.20
C ILE A 183 6.41 -12.28 16.56
N GLU A 184 5.59 -12.62 15.56
CA GLU A 184 4.19 -13.01 15.70
C GLU A 184 3.99 -14.38 15.05
N ILE A 185 3.24 -15.24 15.72
CA ILE A 185 2.74 -16.51 15.20
C ILE A 185 1.33 -16.30 14.69
N THR A 186 1.20 -16.38 13.38
CA THR A 186 -0.06 -16.35 12.67
C THR A 186 -0.68 -17.75 12.57
N PRO A 187 -1.99 -17.87 12.30
CA PRO A 187 -2.60 -19.16 11.98
C PRO A 187 -1.94 -19.80 10.77
N VAL A 188 -1.77 -21.13 10.79
CA VAL A 188 -1.20 -21.88 9.66
C VAL A 188 -2.00 -21.61 8.39
N LYS A 189 -1.33 -21.07 7.37
CA LYS A 189 -1.90 -20.88 6.04
C LYS A 189 -1.44 -22.04 5.15
N ASN A 190 -2.39 -22.76 4.55
CA ASN A 190 -2.10 -23.66 3.43
C ASN A 190 -1.82 -22.80 2.18
N ILE A 191 -0.60 -22.28 2.07
CA ILE A 191 -0.16 -21.52 0.89
C ILE A 191 0.47 -22.51 -0.08
N THR A 192 -0.18 -22.73 -1.21
CA THR A 192 0.38 -23.50 -2.32
C THR A 192 1.13 -22.53 -3.24
N TYR A 193 2.46 -22.66 -3.30
CA TYR A 193 3.30 -21.97 -4.30
C TYR A 193 3.31 -22.73 -5.63
N GLY A 194 3.77 -22.09 -6.70
CA GLY A 194 3.75 -22.62 -8.06
C GLY A 194 2.45 -22.33 -8.81
N LEU A 195 2.24 -23.06 -9.91
CA LEU A 195 1.12 -22.95 -10.82
C LEU A 195 -0.16 -23.54 -10.21
N ASN A 196 -1.12 -22.67 -9.91
CA ASN A 196 -2.39 -23.02 -9.28
C ASN A 196 -3.58 -22.71 -10.19
N HIS A 197 -4.48 -23.67 -10.34
CA HIS A 197 -5.75 -23.45 -11.05
C HIS A 197 -6.76 -22.80 -10.10
N VAL A 198 -7.23 -21.59 -10.42
CA VAL A 198 -8.13 -20.84 -9.52
C VAL A 198 -9.57 -20.80 -10.01
N ILE A 199 -9.79 -20.76 -11.32
CA ILE A 199 -11.13 -20.74 -11.93
C ILE A 199 -11.23 -21.81 -13.01
N GLU A 200 -12.13 -22.77 -12.78
CA GLU A 200 -12.45 -23.84 -13.72
C GLU A 200 -13.66 -23.49 -14.58
N LYS A 201 -13.49 -23.65 -15.90
CA LYS A 201 -14.49 -23.46 -16.94
C LYS A 201 -14.45 -24.63 -17.92
N PRO A 202 -15.57 -24.94 -18.60
CA PRO A 202 -15.57 -25.93 -19.68
C PRO A 202 -14.48 -25.63 -20.69
N GLU A 203 -13.77 -26.66 -21.14
CA GLU A 203 -12.68 -26.49 -22.09
C GLU A 203 -13.17 -25.84 -23.39
N THR A 204 -12.46 -24.82 -23.83
CA THR A 204 -12.65 -24.14 -25.11
C THR A 204 -11.35 -24.22 -25.92
N LEU A 205 -11.40 -23.85 -27.20
CA LEU A 205 -10.19 -23.72 -28.02
C LEU A 205 -9.33 -22.50 -27.64
N LYS A 206 -9.82 -21.64 -26.74
CA LYS A 206 -9.04 -20.50 -26.24
C LYS A 206 -7.98 -21.03 -25.27
N PRO A 207 -6.76 -20.49 -25.29
CA PRO A 207 -5.76 -20.83 -24.28
C PRO A 207 -6.30 -20.53 -22.86
N HIS A 208 -5.63 -20.98 -21.81
CA HIS A 208 -5.92 -20.55 -20.45
C HIS A 208 -5.31 -19.17 -20.20
N ILE A 209 -5.78 -18.42 -19.20
CA ILE A 209 -5.10 -17.21 -18.73
C ILE A 209 -4.22 -17.59 -17.56
N LEU A 210 -2.94 -17.26 -17.61
CA LEU A 210 -2.03 -17.35 -16.48
C LEU A 210 -1.71 -15.95 -15.96
N LEU A 211 -1.96 -15.72 -14.68
CA LEU A 211 -1.65 -14.48 -13.98
C LEU A 211 -0.35 -14.63 -13.18
N VAL A 212 0.57 -13.70 -13.37
CA VAL A 212 1.83 -13.62 -12.62
C VAL A 212 2.04 -12.19 -12.10
N GLY A 213 1.61 -11.93 -10.88
CA GLY A 213 1.67 -10.62 -10.24
C GLY A 213 2.99 -10.32 -9.53
N GLY A 214 3.09 -9.10 -9.02
CA GLY A 214 4.23 -8.59 -8.26
C GLY A 214 3.84 -8.19 -6.85
N ILE A 215 4.24 -6.98 -6.44
CA ILE A 215 4.02 -6.47 -5.08
C ILE A 215 2.57 -6.06 -4.78
N ASP A 216 1.68 -6.01 -5.77
CA ASP A 216 0.27 -5.72 -5.55
C ASP A 216 -0.53 -7.04 -5.47
N ASP A 217 -1.03 -7.37 -4.28
CA ASP A 217 -1.81 -8.59 -4.08
C ASP A 217 -3.20 -8.51 -4.72
N ASN A 218 -3.69 -7.29 -4.96
CA ASN A 218 -4.95 -7.06 -5.63
C ASN A 218 -4.86 -7.44 -7.12
N PHE A 219 -3.66 -7.60 -7.69
CA PHE A 219 -3.51 -8.12 -9.03
C PHE A 219 -4.12 -9.52 -9.19
N TYR A 220 -3.89 -10.41 -8.21
CA TYR A 220 -4.47 -11.76 -8.22
C TYR A 220 -5.95 -11.78 -7.81
N SER A 221 -6.48 -10.61 -7.40
CA SER A 221 -7.79 -10.33 -6.79
C SER A 221 -8.68 -11.55 -6.63
N LEU A 222 -8.62 -12.15 -5.44
CA LEU A 222 -9.74 -12.90 -4.90
C LEU A 222 -10.81 -11.87 -4.50
N ILE A 223 -11.85 -11.64 -5.31
CA ILE A 223 -12.99 -10.81 -4.89
C ILE A 223 -14.05 -11.73 -4.33
N PRO A 224 -14.17 -11.91 -3.00
CA PRO A 224 -15.25 -12.74 -2.46
C PRO A 224 -16.59 -12.09 -2.81
N ARG A 225 -17.57 -12.89 -3.26
CA ARG A 225 -18.98 -12.50 -3.50
C ARG A 225 -19.26 -11.68 -4.77
N THR A 226 -18.48 -11.90 -5.82
CA THR A 226 -18.79 -11.38 -7.18
C THR A 226 -19.62 -12.35 -8.03
N VAL A 227 -20.44 -13.19 -7.36
CA VAL A 227 -21.25 -14.22 -8.05
C VAL A 227 -22.26 -13.53 -8.97
N THR A 228 -21.99 -13.53 -10.27
CA THR A 228 -22.87 -13.03 -11.34
C THR A 228 -22.96 -14.08 -12.44
N GLU A 229 -23.86 -13.94 -13.43
CA GLU A 229 -23.88 -14.85 -14.60
C GLU A 229 -22.50 -14.90 -15.32
N LYS A 230 -21.75 -13.80 -15.30
CA LYS A 230 -20.42 -13.69 -15.93
C LYS A 230 -19.26 -14.05 -14.99
N ASN A 231 -19.52 -14.18 -13.69
CA ASN A 231 -18.56 -14.58 -12.65
C ASN A 231 -19.23 -15.54 -11.67
N PRO A 232 -19.65 -16.75 -12.12
CA PRO A 232 -20.47 -17.65 -11.31
C PRO A 232 -19.75 -18.20 -10.06
N GLN A 233 -18.42 -18.11 -9.99
CA GLN A 233 -17.69 -18.53 -8.79
C GLN A 233 -17.48 -17.37 -7.80
N GLY A 234 -17.63 -16.12 -8.23
CA GLY A 234 -17.50 -14.93 -7.39
C GLY A 234 -16.16 -14.87 -6.69
N LYS A 235 -15.09 -15.23 -7.42
CA LYS A 235 -13.76 -15.49 -6.87
C LYS A 235 -12.67 -14.63 -7.49
N ASN A 236 -12.80 -14.11 -8.71
CA ASN A 236 -11.66 -13.44 -9.37
C ASN A 236 -12.05 -12.34 -10.36
N LEU A 237 -11.40 -11.17 -10.32
CA LEU A 237 -11.64 -10.07 -11.28
C LEU A 237 -11.42 -10.51 -12.74
N TRP A 238 -10.39 -11.32 -12.97
CA TRP A 238 -10.03 -11.81 -14.30
C TRP A 238 -11.07 -12.78 -14.88
N GLU A 239 -11.93 -13.38 -14.03
CA GLU A 239 -13.09 -14.15 -14.48
C GLU A 239 -14.12 -13.25 -15.18
N ILE A 240 -14.30 -12.01 -14.72
CA ILE A 240 -15.19 -11.03 -15.36
C ILE A 240 -14.63 -10.62 -16.72
N PHE A 241 -13.30 -10.49 -16.81
CA PHE A 241 -12.64 -10.08 -18.05
C PHE A 241 -12.62 -11.21 -19.08
N PHE A 242 -12.43 -12.45 -18.65
CA PHE A 242 -12.35 -13.63 -19.49
C PHE A 242 -13.34 -14.72 -19.03
N PRO A 243 -14.65 -14.48 -19.20
CA PRO A 243 -15.70 -15.34 -18.64
C PRO A 243 -15.72 -16.78 -19.19
N ASP A 244 -15.09 -17.00 -20.35
CA ASP A 244 -15.05 -18.27 -21.07
C ASP A 244 -13.65 -18.95 -21.08
N ARG A 245 -12.73 -18.49 -20.22
CA ARG A 245 -11.38 -19.06 -20.12
C ARG A 245 -11.11 -19.56 -18.69
N ASN A 246 -10.34 -20.64 -18.59
CA ASN A 246 -9.76 -21.07 -17.32
C ASN A 246 -8.72 -20.05 -16.85
N ILE A 247 -8.71 -19.74 -15.55
CA ILE A 247 -7.76 -18.80 -14.94
C ILE A 247 -6.82 -19.55 -14.00
N TRP A 248 -5.53 -19.35 -14.20
CA TRP A 248 -4.42 -19.89 -13.42
C TRP A 248 -3.62 -18.75 -12.80
N VAL A 249 -2.99 -19.01 -11.67
CA VAL A 249 -2.08 -18.07 -11.01
C VAL A 249 -0.76 -18.77 -10.73
N TYR A 250 0.36 -18.07 -10.91
CA TYR A 250 1.65 -18.53 -10.39
C TYR A 250 1.94 -17.79 -9.09
N ARG A 251 2.06 -18.52 -7.97
CA ARG A 251 2.31 -17.96 -6.64
C ARG A 251 3.73 -18.25 -6.17
N TYR A 252 4.37 -17.25 -5.59
CA TYR A 252 5.71 -17.35 -5.04
C TYR A 252 5.82 -16.49 -3.76
N PRO A 253 6.70 -16.85 -2.81
CA PRO A 253 6.82 -16.17 -1.51
C PRO A 253 7.59 -14.85 -1.61
N LEU A 254 6.96 -13.85 -2.22
CA LEU A 254 7.46 -12.48 -2.23
C LEU A 254 7.32 -11.84 -0.85
N LYS A 255 6.12 -11.96 -0.27
CA LYS A 255 5.72 -11.28 0.97
C LYS A 255 5.70 -12.20 2.19
N ASP A 256 5.30 -13.45 2.00
CA ASP A 256 5.21 -14.43 3.07
C ASP A 256 6.62 -14.89 3.50
N THR A 257 6.71 -15.35 4.74
CA THR A 257 7.91 -16.03 5.24
C THR A 257 8.13 -17.31 4.45
N ARG A 258 9.36 -17.50 3.96
CA ARG A 258 9.85 -18.67 3.25
C ARG A 258 10.20 -19.74 4.27
N ASN A 259 9.42 -20.82 4.30
CA ASN A 259 9.71 -21.98 5.14
C ASN A 259 11.08 -22.61 4.82
N LEU A 260 11.48 -23.56 5.66
CA LEU A 260 12.77 -24.23 5.54
C LEU A 260 12.90 -24.99 4.21
N ILE A 261 11.83 -25.63 3.73
CA ILE A 261 11.82 -26.37 2.47
C ILE A 261 12.15 -25.44 1.31
N TYR A 262 11.40 -24.34 1.17
CA TYR A 262 11.62 -23.38 0.09
C TYR A 262 13.02 -22.75 0.19
N THR A 263 13.44 -22.36 1.39
CA THR A 263 14.77 -21.78 1.63
C THR A 263 15.89 -22.78 1.30
N SER A 264 15.69 -24.07 1.55
CA SER A 264 16.65 -25.13 1.23
C SER A 264 16.72 -25.41 -0.27
N GLU A 265 15.59 -25.49 -0.96
CA GLU A 265 15.53 -25.62 -2.43
C GLU A 265 16.28 -24.48 -3.11
N PHE A 266 16.03 -23.25 -2.65
CA PHE A 266 16.67 -22.06 -3.14
C PHE A 266 18.19 -22.07 -2.90
N ASN A 267 18.62 -22.38 -1.67
CA ASN A 267 20.05 -22.47 -1.36
C ASN A 267 20.76 -23.57 -2.15
N TYR A 268 20.07 -24.67 -2.46
CA TYR A 268 20.58 -25.72 -3.33
C TYR A 268 20.77 -25.20 -4.75
N TYR A 269 19.76 -24.54 -5.32
CA TYR A 269 19.86 -23.91 -6.65
C TYR A 269 21.06 -22.94 -6.73
N PHE A 270 21.32 -22.17 -5.67
CA PHE A 270 22.41 -21.19 -5.63
C PHE A 270 23.81 -21.77 -5.46
N ARG A 271 23.97 -23.07 -5.20
CA ARG A 271 25.30 -23.70 -5.12
C ARG A 271 25.95 -23.79 -6.49
N ASP A 272 25.15 -24.09 -7.51
CA ASP A 272 25.63 -24.42 -8.86
C ASP A 272 25.50 -23.24 -9.83
N GLU A 273 24.73 -22.20 -9.46
CA GLU A 273 24.46 -21.04 -10.30
C GLU A 273 25.45 -19.89 -10.09
N SER A 274 25.95 -19.36 -11.20
CA SER A 274 26.85 -18.21 -11.20
C SER A 274 26.14 -16.90 -10.82
N LEU A 275 24.83 -16.80 -11.14
CA LEU A 275 24.01 -15.63 -10.84
C LEU A 275 22.90 -16.00 -9.86
N LYS A 276 23.12 -15.61 -8.62
CA LYS A 276 22.20 -15.81 -7.49
C LYS A 276 21.03 -14.83 -7.57
N SER A 277 19.88 -15.26 -8.09
CA SER A 277 18.67 -14.45 -8.20
C SER A 277 17.39 -15.23 -7.92
N TYR A 278 16.49 -14.65 -7.11
CA TYR A 278 15.14 -15.14 -6.89
C TYR A 278 14.26 -15.04 -8.14
N ILE A 279 14.41 -13.98 -8.95
CA ILE A 279 13.70 -13.84 -10.23
C ILE A 279 14.02 -15.01 -11.16
N ILE A 280 15.31 -15.38 -11.24
CA ILE A 280 15.81 -16.50 -12.05
C ILE A 280 15.32 -17.84 -11.51
N PHE A 281 15.46 -18.06 -10.19
CA PHE A 281 15.00 -19.29 -9.54
C PHE A 281 13.50 -19.53 -9.78
N GLU A 282 12.67 -18.53 -9.54
CA GLU A 282 11.23 -18.61 -9.79
C GLU A 282 10.90 -18.75 -11.28
N GLY A 283 11.68 -18.10 -12.15
CA GLY A 283 11.54 -18.22 -13.59
C GLY A 283 11.84 -19.64 -14.10
N GLU A 284 12.84 -20.32 -13.54
CA GLU A 284 13.16 -21.71 -13.89
C GLU A 284 12.08 -22.67 -13.39
N LYS A 285 11.54 -22.46 -12.18
CA LYS A 285 10.38 -23.24 -11.68
C LYS A 285 9.15 -23.05 -12.59
N LEU A 286 8.79 -21.80 -12.91
CA LEU A 286 7.69 -21.50 -13.81
C LEU A 286 7.89 -22.13 -15.20
N LYS A 287 9.10 -22.06 -15.75
CA LYS A 287 9.46 -22.69 -17.04
C LYS A 287 9.23 -24.20 -17.03
N GLN A 288 9.65 -24.88 -15.96
CA GLN A 288 9.45 -26.33 -15.82
C GLN A 288 7.96 -26.67 -15.70
N GLU A 289 7.21 -25.93 -14.88
CA GLU A 289 5.75 -26.14 -14.75
C GLU A 289 5.00 -25.89 -16.06
N LEU A 290 5.36 -24.85 -16.82
CA LEU A 290 4.80 -24.55 -18.13
C LEU A 290 5.17 -25.59 -19.20
N ALA A 291 6.39 -26.13 -19.16
CA ALA A 291 6.83 -27.17 -20.09
C ALA A 291 6.14 -28.52 -19.82
N ASN A 292 5.82 -28.82 -18.57
CA ASN A 292 5.23 -30.09 -18.15
C ASN A 292 3.70 -30.13 -18.33
N THR A 293 3.05 -28.98 -18.57
CA THR A 293 1.60 -28.92 -18.80
C THR A 293 1.25 -29.02 -20.29
N HIS A 294 0.16 -29.73 -20.59
CA HIS A 294 -0.34 -29.90 -21.97
C HIS A 294 -1.36 -28.82 -22.36
N ARG A 295 -1.47 -27.74 -21.58
CA ARG A 295 -2.42 -26.65 -21.79
C ARG A 295 -1.72 -25.48 -22.49
N ASP A 296 -2.41 -24.86 -23.44
CA ASP A 296 -1.99 -23.57 -24.01
C ASP A 296 -2.33 -22.44 -23.03
N PHE A 297 -1.47 -21.41 -22.93
CA PHE A 297 -1.66 -20.23 -22.09
C PHE A 297 -1.46 -18.92 -22.87
N ASP A 298 -2.21 -17.91 -22.48
CA ASP A 298 -1.80 -16.51 -22.60
C ASP A 298 -1.47 -15.99 -21.20
N ILE A 299 -0.43 -15.19 -21.09
CA ILE A 299 0.08 -14.71 -19.80
C ILE A 299 -0.21 -13.23 -19.64
N VAL A 300 -0.71 -12.85 -18.47
CA VAL A 300 -0.82 -11.46 -18.04
C VAL A 300 -0.02 -11.30 -16.76
N ALA A 301 0.99 -10.45 -16.79
CA ALA A 301 1.93 -10.28 -15.69
C ALA A 301 2.08 -8.81 -15.30
N GLN A 302 2.35 -8.56 -14.01
CA GLN A 302 2.53 -7.21 -13.47
C GLN A 302 3.80 -7.10 -12.61
N GLY A 303 4.50 -5.97 -12.72
CA GLY A 303 5.68 -5.69 -11.89
C GLY A 303 6.74 -6.77 -12.05
N ILE A 304 7.35 -7.19 -10.93
CA ILE A 304 8.40 -8.23 -10.95
C ILE A 304 7.92 -9.60 -11.49
N GLY A 305 6.61 -9.88 -11.47
CA GLY A 305 6.05 -11.09 -12.06
C GLY A 305 6.30 -11.17 -13.57
N GLY A 306 6.38 -10.02 -14.25
CA GLY A 306 6.74 -9.96 -15.66
C GLY A 306 8.21 -10.35 -15.91
N LEU A 307 9.12 -10.07 -14.99
CA LEU A 307 10.53 -10.48 -15.09
C LEU A 307 10.70 -11.99 -14.94
N ILE A 308 9.94 -12.60 -14.03
CA ILE A 308 9.86 -14.07 -13.85
C ILE A 308 9.35 -14.73 -15.13
N VAL A 309 8.28 -14.20 -15.72
CA VAL A 309 7.71 -14.69 -16.99
C VAL A 309 8.72 -14.54 -18.14
N ARG A 310 9.39 -13.39 -18.25
CA ARG A 310 10.42 -13.18 -19.26
C ARG A 310 11.53 -14.22 -19.15
N TYR A 311 12.07 -14.44 -17.95
CA TYR A 311 13.08 -15.49 -17.75
C TYR A 311 12.56 -16.86 -18.22
N ALA A 312 11.35 -17.24 -17.79
CA ALA A 312 10.79 -18.55 -18.07
C ALA A 312 10.64 -18.83 -19.57
N LEU A 313 10.33 -17.80 -20.36
CA LEU A 313 10.07 -17.91 -21.80
C LEU A 313 11.29 -17.62 -22.68
N GLU A 314 12.18 -16.74 -22.23
CA GLU A 314 13.27 -16.19 -23.03
C GLU A 314 14.62 -16.90 -22.78
N SER A 315 14.83 -17.47 -21.59
CA SER A 315 16.06 -18.22 -21.25
C SER A 315 16.26 -19.49 -22.08
N GLY A 316 15.23 -19.96 -22.78
CA GLY A 316 15.33 -21.09 -23.69
C GLY A 316 14.03 -21.39 -24.43
N ASN A 317 14.14 -22.24 -25.45
CA ASN A 317 13.02 -22.59 -26.34
C ASN A 317 12.15 -23.75 -25.84
N VAL A 318 12.18 -24.06 -24.53
CA VAL A 318 11.51 -25.23 -23.95
C VAL A 318 9.99 -25.05 -23.88
N VAL A 319 9.52 -23.88 -23.44
CA VAL A 319 8.08 -23.57 -23.36
C VAL A 319 7.54 -23.28 -24.76
N LYS A 320 6.54 -24.07 -25.20
CA LYS A 320 5.92 -24.01 -26.55
C LYS A 320 4.43 -23.71 -26.55
N ASN A 321 3.82 -23.75 -25.39
CA ASN A 321 2.39 -23.63 -25.15
C ASN A 321 1.98 -22.20 -24.76
N VAL A 322 2.79 -21.18 -25.04
CA VAL A 322 2.48 -19.77 -24.76
C VAL A 322 2.50 -18.98 -26.05
N LYS A 323 1.47 -18.16 -26.29
CA LYS A 323 1.31 -17.39 -27.55
C LYS A 323 1.36 -15.89 -27.34
N HIS A 324 0.71 -15.39 -26.28
CA HIS A 324 0.67 -13.96 -25.98
C HIS A 324 1.13 -13.69 -24.54
N VAL A 325 1.88 -12.62 -24.37
CA VAL A 325 2.34 -12.14 -23.06
C VAL A 325 2.04 -10.65 -22.94
N VAL A 326 1.32 -10.28 -21.90
CA VAL A 326 1.09 -8.88 -21.51
C VAL A 326 1.96 -8.58 -20.28
N LEU A 327 2.81 -7.57 -20.40
CA LEU A 327 3.66 -7.07 -19.32
C LEU A 327 3.14 -5.68 -18.92
N MET A 328 2.45 -5.60 -17.78
CA MET A 328 1.94 -4.33 -17.23
C MET A 328 2.89 -3.82 -16.16
N ASP A 329 3.38 -2.59 -16.34
CA ASP A 329 4.23 -1.90 -15.38
C ASP A 329 5.38 -2.79 -14.88
N CYS A 330 5.91 -3.60 -15.80
CA CYS A 330 6.98 -4.52 -15.52
C CYS A 330 8.30 -3.76 -15.60
N PRO A 331 9.14 -3.72 -14.55
CA PRO A 331 10.39 -2.97 -14.56
C PRO A 331 11.44 -3.68 -15.43
N ASN A 332 11.22 -3.73 -16.75
CA ASN A 332 12.03 -4.48 -17.72
C ASN A 332 13.48 -4.00 -17.75
N TYR A 333 13.72 -2.75 -17.37
CA TYR A 333 15.04 -2.15 -17.23
C TYR A 333 15.31 -1.67 -15.79
N GLY A 334 14.61 -2.23 -14.80
CA GLY A 334 14.75 -1.90 -13.38
C GLY A 334 13.90 -0.73 -12.88
N SER A 335 14.10 -0.30 -11.64
CA SER A 335 13.43 0.86 -11.04
C SER A 335 14.44 1.67 -10.24
N ASP A 336 14.45 3.00 -10.39
CA ASP A 336 15.39 3.85 -9.64
C ASP A 336 14.99 3.96 -8.16
N LEU A 337 13.74 3.64 -7.82
CA LEU A 337 13.25 3.64 -6.42
C LEU A 337 13.96 2.62 -5.53
N VAL A 338 14.57 1.57 -6.09
CA VAL A 338 15.35 0.60 -5.31
C VAL A 338 16.80 1.03 -5.09
N ASP A 339 17.24 2.17 -5.65
CA ASP A 339 18.58 2.70 -5.42
C ASP A 339 18.70 3.35 -4.03
N MET A 340 19.12 2.54 -3.06
CA MET A 340 19.34 2.99 -1.68
C MET A 340 20.58 3.87 -1.53
N THR A 341 21.49 3.90 -2.51
CA THR A 341 22.63 4.82 -2.48
C THR A 341 22.18 6.24 -2.75
N THR A 342 21.28 6.41 -3.71
CA THR A 342 20.68 7.69 -4.06
C THR A 342 19.64 8.11 -3.03
N PHE A 343 18.92 7.16 -2.40
CA PHE A 343 17.94 7.48 -1.35
C PHE A 343 18.56 7.94 -0.03
N LYS A 344 19.77 7.47 0.32
CA LYS A 344 20.39 7.74 1.63
C LYS A 344 20.40 9.21 2.06
N PRO A 345 20.77 10.20 1.21
CA PRO A 345 20.77 11.61 1.59
C PRO A 345 19.39 12.17 1.94
N PHE A 346 18.30 11.52 1.49
CA PHE A 346 16.93 11.94 1.80
C PHE A 346 16.48 11.46 3.18
N TYR A 347 17.10 10.40 3.71
CA TYR A 347 16.74 9.82 5.00
C TYR A 347 17.13 10.75 6.16
N ASN A 348 16.20 10.95 7.11
CA ASN A 348 16.34 11.84 8.28
C ASN A 348 16.56 13.33 7.97
N MET A 349 16.42 13.76 6.71
CA MET A 349 16.35 15.18 6.36
C MET A 349 14.91 15.68 6.35
N SER A 350 14.69 16.90 6.84
CA SER A 350 13.37 17.51 6.77
C SER A 350 12.97 17.77 5.32
N SER A 351 11.71 17.55 4.99
CA SER A 351 11.16 17.77 3.66
C SER A 351 11.37 19.21 3.15
N LYS A 352 11.38 20.19 4.07
CA LYS A 352 11.68 21.59 3.75
C LYS A 352 13.14 21.78 3.30
N THR A 353 14.08 21.18 4.03
CA THR A 353 15.51 21.24 3.67
C THR A 353 15.75 20.60 2.30
N LEU A 354 15.11 19.47 2.03
CA LEU A 354 15.21 18.79 0.74
C LEU A 354 14.60 19.62 -0.38
N ALA A 355 13.45 20.26 -0.14
CA ALA A 355 12.83 21.20 -1.08
C ALA A 355 13.75 22.36 -1.44
N ASP A 356 14.43 22.94 -0.47
CA ASP A 356 15.40 24.02 -0.69
C ASP A 356 16.62 23.53 -1.51
N VAL A 357 17.17 22.36 -1.19
CA VAL A 357 18.35 21.78 -1.86
C VAL A 357 18.06 21.41 -3.32
N TYR A 358 16.87 20.86 -3.58
CA TYR A 358 16.48 20.35 -4.89
C TYR A 358 15.61 21.33 -5.70
N TYR A 359 15.40 22.55 -5.19
CA TYR A 359 14.60 23.61 -5.81
C TYR A 359 13.18 23.15 -6.15
N VAL A 360 12.53 22.46 -5.21
CA VAL A 360 11.15 21.97 -5.36
C VAL A 360 10.22 22.83 -4.51
N SER A 361 9.16 23.37 -5.10
CA SER A 361 8.25 24.31 -4.43
C SER A 361 7.38 23.68 -3.35
N THR A 362 7.22 22.36 -3.38
CA THR A 362 6.23 21.63 -2.56
C THR A 362 6.96 20.61 -1.69
N PRO A 363 7.30 20.94 -0.43
CA PRO A 363 8.05 20.05 0.46
C PRO A 363 7.42 18.67 0.67
N GLU A 364 6.10 18.59 0.71
CA GLU A 364 5.31 17.37 0.99
C GLU A 364 5.69 16.18 0.08
N ILE A 365 6.19 16.49 -1.12
CA ILE A 365 6.69 15.53 -2.10
C ILE A 365 7.80 14.61 -1.57
N PHE A 366 8.65 15.11 -0.65
CA PHE A 366 9.74 14.33 -0.08
C PHE A 366 9.24 13.37 0.99
N THR A 367 8.16 13.71 1.68
CA THR A 367 7.47 12.77 2.58
C THR A 367 6.83 11.65 1.77
N ILE A 368 6.18 11.98 0.65
CA ILE A 368 5.60 10.99 -0.27
C ILE A 368 6.69 10.07 -0.84
N LEU A 369 7.78 10.64 -1.37
CA LEU A 369 8.92 9.86 -1.87
C LEU A 369 9.47 8.92 -0.79
N HIS A 370 9.72 9.44 0.41
CA HIS A 370 10.26 8.66 1.52
C HIS A 370 9.38 7.43 1.82
N ASN A 371 8.07 7.63 1.92
CA ASN A 371 7.13 6.56 2.19
C ASN A 371 7.01 5.57 1.03
N THR A 372 6.99 6.05 -0.21
CA THR A 372 6.93 5.21 -1.41
C THR A 372 8.17 4.35 -1.55
N VAL A 373 9.37 4.94 -1.45
CA VAL A 373 10.65 4.23 -1.56
C VAL A 373 10.78 3.17 -0.47
N ILE A 374 10.57 3.54 0.79
CA ILE A 374 10.66 2.59 1.91
C ILE A 374 9.65 1.47 1.73
N SER A 375 8.38 1.79 1.45
CA SER A 375 7.36 0.75 1.26
C SER A 375 7.69 -0.17 0.08
N TYR A 376 8.24 0.36 -1.01
CA TYR A 376 8.55 -0.41 -2.20
C TYR A 376 9.71 -1.40 -1.94
N VAL A 377 10.81 -0.90 -1.37
CA VAL A 377 11.98 -1.72 -1.03
C VAL A 377 11.64 -2.77 0.01
N GLU A 378 10.88 -2.43 1.05
CA GLU A 378 10.48 -3.40 2.07
C GLU A 378 9.59 -4.51 1.50
N LYS A 379 8.64 -4.18 0.61
CA LYS A 379 7.77 -5.18 -0.04
C LYS A 379 8.52 -6.08 -1.02
N LEU A 380 9.50 -5.55 -1.73
CA LEU A 380 10.35 -6.32 -2.63
C LEU A 380 11.37 -7.17 -1.87
N ASN A 381 11.88 -6.68 -0.74
CA ASN A 381 12.92 -7.30 0.06
C ASN A 381 14.08 -7.81 -0.82
N THR A 382 14.28 -9.13 -0.92
CA THR A 382 15.43 -9.74 -1.59
C THR A 382 15.47 -9.43 -3.07
N TYR A 383 14.30 -9.17 -3.66
CA TYR A 383 14.14 -8.81 -5.08
C TYR A 383 14.59 -7.37 -5.38
N ALA A 384 14.66 -6.48 -4.39
CA ALA A 384 14.95 -5.06 -4.62
C ALA A 384 16.31 -4.87 -5.32
N ASN A 385 17.37 -5.53 -4.84
CA ASN A 385 18.70 -5.43 -5.44
C ASN A 385 18.78 -6.07 -6.84
N GLU A 386 17.88 -6.99 -7.17
CA GLU A 386 17.85 -7.65 -8.47
C GLU A 386 17.24 -6.76 -9.55
N ILE A 387 16.36 -5.82 -9.18
CA ILE A 387 15.70 -4.89 -10.11
C ILE A 387 16.33 -3.50 -10.14
N PHE A 388 17.51 -3.32 -9.54
CA PHE A 388 18.31 -2.12 -9.79
C PHE A 388 18.65 -2.06 -11.30
N PRO A 389 18.48 -0.92 -12.00
CA PRO A 389 18.62 -0.84 -13.46
C PRO A 389 19.90 -1.44 -14.04
N ASP A 390 21.00 -1.33 -13.29
CA ASP A 390 22.33 -1.83 -13.69
C ASP A 390 22.72 -3.17 -13.06
N SER A 391 21.77 -3.88 -12.43
CA SER A 391 22.04 -5.17 -11.81
C SER A 391 22.46 -6.22 -12.86
N ASN A 392 23.21 -7.23 -12.42
CA ASN A 392 23.57 -8.36 -13.27
C ASN A 392 22.34 -9.13 -13.74
N VAL A 393 21.26 -9.16 -12.95
CA VAL A 393 19.99 -9.81 -13.31
C VAL A 393 19.30 -9.07 -14.44
N MET A 394 19.22 -7.73 -14.38
CA MET A 394 18.63 -6.92 -15.44
C MET A 394 19.44 -7.02 -16.73
N LYS A 395 20.77 -6.97 -16.63
CA LYS A 395 21.67 -7.17 -17.77
C LYS A 395 21.50 -8.55 -18.41
N TYR A 396 21.37 -9.59 -17.60
CA TYR A 396 21.18 -10.95 -18.07
C TYR A 396 19.81 -11.14 -18.75
N LEU A 397 18.70 -10.70 -18.13
CA LEU A 397 17.37 -10.77 -18.73
C LEU A 397 17.28 -9.99 -20.05
N ASN A 398 17.90 -8.82 -20.12
CA ASN A 398 17.91 -8.00 -21.33
C ASN A 398 18.95 -8.44 -22.37
N SER A 399 19.81 -9.41 -22.04
CA SER A 399 20.67 -10.07 -23.02
C SER A 399 19.90 -11.07 -23.89
N PHE A 400 18.73 -11.53 -23.41
CA PHE A 400 17.87 -12.39 -24.20
C PHE A 400 17.22 -11.62 -25.35
N GLY A 401 17.12 -12.28 -26.50
CA GLY A 401 16.41 -11.76 -27.66
C GLY A 401 14.92 -12.07 -27.61
N LYS A 402 14.14 -11.37 -28.45
CA LYS A 402 12.71 -11.65 -28.62
C LYS A 402 12.47 -13.07 -29.14
N ARG A 403 11.59 -13.82 -28.47
CA ARG A 403 10.99 -15.06 -28.98
C ARG A 403 10.07 -14.75 -30.17
N LYS A 404 10.34 -15.33 -31.34
CA LYS A 404 9.57 -15.06 -32.58
C LYS A 404 8.18 -15.69 -32.58
N ASP A 405 7.98 -16.73 -31.78
CA ASP A 405 6.74 -17.49 -31.66
C ASP A 405 5.77 -16.93 -30.61
N ILE A 406 6.17 -15.90 -29.87
CA ILE A 406 5.38 -15.25 -28.82
C ILE A 406 5.20 -13.78 -29.17
N LYS A 407 3.96 -13.29 -29.08
CA LYS A 407 3.66 -11.86 -29.19
C LYS A 407 3.69 -11.21 -27.81
N TYR A 408 4.29 -10.03 -27.72
CA TYR A 408 4.42 -9.27 -26.48
C TYR A 408 3.69 -7.94 -26.56
N MET A 409 2.94 -7.61 -25.51
CA MET A 409 2.39 -6.29 -25.25
C MET A 409 3.04 -5.73 -23.99
N ALA A 410 3.67 -4.56 -24.10
CA ALA A 410 4.18 -3.81 -22.96
C ALA A 410 3.25 -2.63 -22.66
N VAL A 411 2.80 -2.54 -21.41
CA VAL A 411 1.90 -1.52 -20.90
C VAL A 411 2.63 -0.74 -19.82
N ALA A 412 2.52 0.59 -19.86
CA ALA A 412 3.10 1.50 -18.89
C ALA A 412 2.07 2.52 -18.40
N GLY A 413 2.09 2.82 -17.11
CA GLY A 413 1.43 4.00 -16.55
C GLY A 413 2.29 5.25 -16.60
N ASP A 414 1.64 6.40 -16.62
CA ASP A 414 2.29 7.72 -16.55
C ASP A 414 1.73 8.64 -15.46
N GLU A 415 0.85 8.12 -14.58
CA GLU A 415 0.25 8.90 -13.51
C GLU A 415 0.53 8.26 -12.13
N PRO A 416 1.43 8.83 -11.31
CA PRO A 416 1.62 8.38 -9.95
C PRO A 416 0.37 8.56 -9.09
N SER A 417 0.15 7.67 -8.11
CA SER A 417 -1.08 7.65 -7.30
C SER A 417 -1.24 8.77 -6.26
N PHE A 418 -0.35 9.75 -6.22
CA PHE A 418 -0.39 10.86 -5.27
C PHE A 418 -0.76 12.18 -5.95
N SER A 419 -1.52 13.03 -5.23
CA SER A 419 -2.11 14.27 -5.77
C SER A 419 -1.12 15.40 -6.04
N THR A 420 0.09 15.33 -5.47
CA THR A 420 1.07 16.41 -5.59
C THR A 420 1.88 16.25 -6.88
N LYS A 421 1.70 17.19 -7.82
CA LYS A 421 2.42 17.19 -9.10
C LYS A 421 3.88 17.61 -8.95
N ILE A 422 4.78 16.83 -9.55
CA ILE A 422 6.22 17.09 -9.56
C ILE A 422 6.59 17.84 -10.82
N ALA A 423 7.23 19.00 -10.69
CA ALA A 423 7.72 19.74 -11.84
C ALA A 423 8.78 18.92 -12.62
N THR A 424 8.52 18.70 -13.91
CA THR A 424 9.30 17.80 -14.79
C THR A 424 10.72 18.29 -15.08
N ASN A 425 11.02 19.56 -14.83
CA ASN A 425 12.28 20.26 -15.10
C ASN A 425 13.23 20.31 -13.89
N THR A 426 12.91 19.63 -12.79
CA THR A 426 13.77 19.59 -11.59
C THR A 426 14.85 18.52 -11.73
N ARG A 427 15.99 18.68 -11.04
CA ARG A 427 17.00 17.61 -10.90
C ARG A 427 16.40 16.34 -10.30
N PHE A 428 15.41 16.53 -9.44
CA PHE A 428 14.65 15.48 -8.80
C PHE A 428 13.89 14.58 -9.81
N ALA A 429 13.32 15.18 -10.86
CA ALA A 429 12.62 14.47 -11.92
C ALA A 429 13.52 13.65 -12.86
N TYR A 430 14.85 13.76 -12.71
CA TYR A 430 15.83 12.88 -13.37
C TYR A 430 16.21 11.69 -12.48
N ILE A 431 16.23 11.88 -11.17
CA ILE A 431 16.64 10.85 -10.21
C ILE A 431 15.54 9.80 -10.01
N TYR A 432 14.30 10.25 -9.89
CA TYR A 432 13.14 9.35 -9.71
C TYR A 432 12.07 9.65 -10.76
N PRO A 433 12.27 9.25 -12.03
CA PRO A 433 11.27 9.45 -13.07
C PRO A 433 9.96 8.71 -12.79
N GLU A 434 9.98 7.66 -11.97
CA GLU A 434 8.81 6.87 -11.55
C GLU A 434 7.72 7.73 -10.92
N ILE A 435 8.11 8.74 -10.14
CA ILE A 435 7.19 9.56 -9.35
C ILE A 435 6.78 10.84 -10.08
N VAL A 436 7.11 11.00 -11.35
CA VAL A 436 6.81 12.20 -12.13
C VAL A 436 5.69 11.89 -13.13
N GLU A 437 4.62 12.67 -13.09
CA GLU A 437 3.52 12.61 -14.05
C GLU A 437 4.05 12.75 -15.50
N GLY A 438 3.57 11.90 -16.40
CA GLY A 438 4.06 11.79 -17.78
C GLY A 438 5.37 11.02 -17.93
N LYS A 439 6.00 10.55 -16.84
CA LYS A 439 7.27 9.78 -16.88
C LYS A 439 7.19 8.41 -16.20
N GLY A 440 6.24 8.19 -15.29
CA GLY A 440 6.07 6.91 -14.60
C GLY A 440 4.77 6.83 -13.82
N ASP A 441 4.50 5.65 -13.28
CA ASP A 441 3.23 5.26 -12.66
C ASP A 441 3.24 5.31 -11.11
N GLY A 442 4.29 5.90 -10.55
CA GLY A 442 4.60 5.94 -9.12
C GLY A 442 5.60 4.89 -8.65
N LEU A 443 5.86 3.82 -9.42
CA LEU A 443 6.75 2.72 -9.07
C LEU A 443 7.73 2.30 -10.19
N VAL A 444 7.33 2.46 -11.44
CA VAL A 444 8.07 2.10 -12.64
C VAL A 444 7.98 3.24 -13.65
N SER A 445 9.12 3.63 -14.22
CA SER A 445 9.16 4.64 -15.26
C SER A 445 8.68 4.05 -16.59
N ILE A 446 8.09 4.88 -17.45
CA ILE A 446 7.65 4.47 -18.80
C ILE A 446 8.80 3.82 -19.58
N ASN A 447 10.00 4.40 -19.48
CA ASN A 447 11.18 3.90 -20.15
C ASN A 447 11.57 2.49 -19.67
N SER A 448 11.35 2.20 -18.39
CA SER A 448 11.57 0.86 -17.85
C SER A 448 10.44 -0.10 -18.21
N ALA A 449 9.20 0.35 -18.15
CA ALA A 449 8.02 -0.47 -18.43
C ALA A 449 7.95 -0.93 -19.90
N LEU A 450 8.26 -0.04 -20.85
CA LEU A 450 8.14 -0.32 -22.28
C LEU A 450 9.31 -1.15 -22.83
N LEU A 451 9.15 -2.46 -22.78
CA LEU A 451 10.09 -3.43 -23.36
C LEU A 451 10.38 -3.13 -24.85
N LYS A 452 11.65 -2.91 -25.20
CA LYS A 452 12.05 -2.38 -26.53
C LYS A 452 11.55 -3.22 -27.71
N TYR A 453 11.54 -4.54 -27.60
CA TYR A 453 11.15 -5.44 -28.68
C TYR A 453 9.68 -5.92 -28.64
N ALA A 454 8.87 -5.41 -27.70
CA ALA A 454 7.45 -5.75 -27.65
C ALA A 454 6.74 -5.38 -28.96
N ASP A 455 5.82 -6.23 -29.41
CA ASP A 455 5.01 -6.03 -30.62
C ASP A 455 4.07 -4.85 -30.47
N VAL A 456 3.47 -4.72 -29.29
CA VAL A 456 2.54 -3.65 -28.95
C VAL A 456 3.07 -2.92 -27.72
N LYS A 457 3.07 -1.59 -27.78
CA LYS A 457 3.43 -0.71 -26.67
C LYS A 457 2.26 0.24 -26.42
N ARG A 458 1.87 0.39 -25.16
CA ARG A 458 0.78 1.27 -24.73
C ARG A 458 1.19 2.03 -23.48
N ILE A 459 0.83 3.30 -23.44
CA ILE A 459 0.94 4.16 -22.27
C ILE A 459 -0.48 4.55 -21.90
N TYR A 460 -0.81 4.49 -20.61
CA TYR A 460 -2.09 4.95 -20.09
C TYR A 460 -1.89 5.88 -18.91
N HIS A 461 -2.85 6.78 -18.73
CA HIS A 461 -2.89 7.73 -17.62
C HIS A 461 -3.53 7.09 -16.40
N HIS A 462 -2.79 6.14 -15.80
CA HIS A 462 -3.16 5.43 -14.57
C HIS A 462 -1.90 5.11 -13.76
N SER A 463 -2.10 4.88 -12.45
CA SER A 463 -1.05 4.44 -11.54
C SER A 463 -0.80 2.93 -11.60
N PHE A 464 0.33 2.48 -11.04
CA PHE A 464 0.68 1.06 -10.96
C PHE A 464 -0.46 0.20 -10.37
N SER A 465 -1.14 0.70 -9.34
CA SER A 465 -2.22 -0.04 -8.65
C SER A 465 -3.56 -0.02 -9.40
N ASP A 466 -3.75 0.93 -10.32
CA ASP A 466 -5.03 1.09 -11.03
C ASP A 466 -4.98 0.48 -12.44
N MET A 467 -3.79 0.23 -13.00
CA MET A 467 -3.58 -0.22 -14.38
C MET A 467 -4.48 -1.40 -14.80
N TYR A 468 -4.56 -2.44 -13.97
CA TYR A 468 -5.35 -3.65 -14.28
C TYR A 468 -6.83 -3.54 -13.88
N LEU A 469 -7.25 -2.39 -13.34
CA LEU A 469 -8.64 -2.07 -13.02
C LEU A 469 -9.27 -1.18 -14.10
N SER A 470 -8.47 -0.51 -14.93
CA SER A 470 -8.92 0.48 -15.90
C SER A 470 -9.52 -0.14 -17.17
N ASN A 471 -10.70 0.32 -17.56
CA ASN A 471 -11.51 -0.28 -18.64
C ASN A 471 -10.85 -0.19 -20.02
N ASP A 472 -10.17 0.93 -20.28
CA ASP A 472 -9.38 1.17 -21.49
C ASP A 472 -8.21 0.19 -21.63
N VAL A 473 -7.45 -0.02 -20.54
CA VAL A 473 -6.37 -1.00 -20.47
C VAL A 473 -6.90 -2.41 -20.73
N ILE A 474 -7.96 -2.79 -20.02
CA ILE A 474 -8.57 -4.12 -20.15
C ILE A 474 -9.15 -4.37 -21.54
N LYS A 475 -9.71 -3.34 -22.19
CA LYS A 475 -10.22 -3.45 -23.56
C LYS A 475 -9.09 -3.79 -24.54
N ASP A 476 -7.95 -3.14 -24.43
CA ASP A 476 -6.80 -3.38 -25.30
C ASP A 476 -6.15 -4.74 -25.03
N ILE A 477 -6.06 -5.14 -23.76
CA ILE A 477 -5.60 -6.50 -23.39
C ILE A 477 -6.51 -7.55 -24.03
N LYS A 478 -7.84 -7.39 -23.94
CA LYS A 478 -8.78 -8.33 -24.56
C LYS A 478 -8.61 -8.39 -26.08
N ALA A 479 -8.42 -7.25 -26.73
CA ALA A 479 -8.18 -7.20 -28.18
C ALA A 479 -6.88 -7.94 -28.53
N PHE A 480 -5.78 -7.63 -27.85
CA PHE A 480 -4.47 -8.26 -28.05
C PHE A 480 -4.52 -9.78 -27.88
N LEU A 481 -5.24 -10.27 -26.87
CA LEU A 481 -5.41 -11.71 -26.63
C LEU A 481 -6.41 -12.40 -27.58
N SER A 482 -7.18 -11.64 -28.36
CA SER A 482 -8.19 -12.17 -29.29
C SER A 482 -7.70 -12.30 -30.74
N ASP A 483 -6.56 -11.70 -31.08
CA ASP A 483 -6.02 -11.47 -32.44
C ASP A 483 -5.81 -12.71 -33.34
N ASN A 484 -6.13 -13.93 -32.90
CA ASN A 484 -5.91 -15.15 -33.68
C ASN A 484 -7.01 -16.22 -33.55
N MET A 485 -8.24 -15.85 -33.18
CA MET A 485 -9.35 -16.80 -33.25
C MET A 485 -9.70 -17.11 -34.72
N LYS A 486 -9.13 -18.20 -35.29
CA LYS A 486 -9.64 -18.75 -36.55
C LYS A 486 -11.12 -19.08 -36.39
N ALA A 487 -11.94 -18.50 -37.25
CA ALA A 487 -13.37 -18.70 -37.27
C ALA A 487 -13.76 -20.14 -37.68
N GLU A 488 -14.70 -20.69 -36.90
CA GLU A 488 -15.76 -21.67 -37.22
C GLU A 488 -15.47 -23.16 -37.49
N LYS A 489 -16.17 -24.03 -36.74
CA LYS A 489 -17.36 -24.78 -37.20
C LYS A 489 -18.08 -25.39 -36.00
N LYS A 490 -19.41 -25.24 -35.94
CA LYS A 490 -20.27 -25.93 -34.96
C LYS A 490 -20.05 -27.44 -35.06
N VAL A 491 -19.35 -28.03 -34.08
CA VAL A 491 -19.35 -29.48 -33.88
C VAL A 491 -20.54 -29.82 -32.99
N THR A 492 -21.51 -30.50 -33.58
CA THR A 492 -22.69 -31.06 -32.95
C THR A 492 -22.26 -31.99 -31.82
N LYS A 493 -22.50 -31.61 -30.54
CA LYS A 493 -22.25 -32.50 -29.40
C LYS A 493 -23.25 -33.66 -29.43
N LYS A 494 -22.75 -34.89 -29.63
CA LYS A 494 -23.46 -36.11 -29.21
C LYS A 494 -23.55 -36.11 -27.69
N LYS A 495 -24.78 -36.26 -27.17
CA LYS A 495 -25.06 -36.49 -25.75
C LYS A 495 -24.40 -37.80 -25.30
N SER A 496 -23.53 -37.73 -24.30
CA SER A 496 -23.25 -38.86 -23.42
C SER A 496 -23.75 -38.50 -22.02
N VAL A 497 -24.73 -39.27 -21.55
CA VAL A 497 -25.30 -39.22 -20.21
C VAL A 497 -24.32 -39.92 -19.26
N SER A 498 -23.97 -39.29 -18.13
CA SER A 498 -23.62 -40.06 -16.93
C SER A 498 -24.12 -39.37 -15.67
N LYS A 499 -25.17 -39.99 -15.12
CA LYS A 499 -25.58 -40.16 -13.72
C LYS A 499 -25.02 -39.17 -12.70
N THR A 500 -25.93 -38.32 -12.25
CA THR A 500 -25.90 -37.57 -10.99
C THR A 500 -25.82 -38.53 -9.81
N SER A 501 -24.73 -38.48 -9.04
CA SER A 501 -24.70 -38.98 -7.67
C SER A 501 -24.93 -37.79 -6.75
N ALA A 502 -26.10 -37.76 -6.11
CA ALA A 502 -26.43 -36.78 -5.08
C ALA A 502 -25.50 -37.01 -3.88
N VAL A 503 -24.57 -36.09 -3.65
CA VAL A 503 -23.90 -35.96 -2.35
C VAL A 503 -24.67 -34.91 -1.56
N ILE A 504 -25.23 -35.39 -0.45
CA ILE A 504 -25.97 -34.63 0.55
C ILE A 504 -25.12 -33.46 1.01
N ALA A 505 -25.62 -32.24 0.79
CA ALA A 505 -25.04 -31.02 1.33
C ALA A 505 -25.09 -31.07 2.87
N PRO A 506 -23.95 -30.98 3.57
CA PRO A 506 -23.97 -30.67 4.99
C PRO A 506 -24.37 -29.21 5.14
N ASN A 507 -25.52 -28.99 5.76
CA ASN A 507 -26.02 -27.78 6.41
C ASN A 507 -25.25 -26.48 6.10
N SER A 508 -25.94 -25.61 5.37
CA SER A 508 -25.66 -24.19 5.22
C SER A 508 -25.22 -23.55 6.54
N LYS A 509 -23.91 -23.38 6.72
CA LYS A 509 -23.40 -22.29 7.55
C LYS A 509 -23.74 -21.00 6.79
N VAL A 510 -24.64 -20.21 7.37
CA VAL A 510 -25.02 -18.88 6.91
C VAL A 510 -23.76 -18.10 6.56
N SER A 511 -23.50 -17.91 5.26
CA SER A 511 -22.34 -17.17 4.78
C SER A 511 -22.52 -15.70 5.15
N GLY A 512 -21.93 -15.27 6.27
CA GLY A 512 -22.13 -13.94 6.82
C GLY A 512 -21.77 -12.83 5.83
N GLU A 513 -22.77 -12.07 5.39
CA GLU A 513 -22.61 -10.92 4.50
C GLU A 513 -21.55 -9.93 4.96
N VAL A 514 -20.70 -9.50 4.02
CA VAL A 514 -19.64 -8.50 4.22
C VAL A 514 -19.75 -7.49 3.08
N TRP A 515 -19.85 -6.21 3.40
CA TRP A 515 -19.92 -5.13 2.40
C TRP A 515 -18.49 -4.88 1.88
N LYS A 516 -18.25 -5.09 0.58
CA LYS A 516 -16.99 -4.78 -0.10
C LYS A 516 -17.31 -4.01 -1.38
N CYS A 517 -16.56 -2.95 -1.63
CA CYS A 517 -16.80 -2.05 -2.74
C CYS A 517 -16.16 -2.60 -4.04
N GLU A 518 -16.90 -2.64 -5.14
CA GLU A 518 -16.35 -2.70 -6.49
C GLU A 518 -15.91 -1.28 -6.90
N ARG A 519 -14.63 -1.05 -7.21
CA ARG A 519 -14.22 0.22 -7.86
C ARG A 519 -14.69 0.17 -9.31
N ILE A 520 -15.68 0.99 -9.66
CA ILE A 520 -16.08 1.21 -11.05
C ILE A 520 -15.79 2.67 -11.38
N HIS A 521 -14.77 2.90 -12.22
CA HIS A 521 -14.56 4.23 -12.79
C HIS A 521 -15.68 4.51 -13.79
N ARG A 522 -16.61 5.34 -13.34
CA ARG A 522 -17.63 5.96 -14.17
C ARG A 522 -17.39 7.45 -13.98
N ASP A 523 -16.89 8.13 -15.00
CA ASP A 523 -16.85 9.60 -15.03
C ASP A 523 -18.28 10.10 -14.94
N VAL A 524 -18.72 10.35 -13.73
CA VAL A 524 -20.01 10.95 -13.46
C VAL A 524 -19.68 12.17 -12.62
N SER A 525 -19.81 13.35 -13.20
CA SER A 525 -19.89 14.60 -12.45
C SER A 525 -21.15 14.56 -11.59
N LEU A 526 -21.10 13.78 -10.50
CA LEU A 526 -22.22 13.53 -9.59
C LEU A 526 -22.58 14.81 -8.87
N LEU A 527 -21.59 15.65 -8.56
CA LEU A 527 -21.85 16.95 -7.95
C LEU A 527 -21.96 18.03 -9.01
N ARG A 528 -23.11 18.69 -9.00
CA ARG A 528 -23.28 19.99 -9.64
C ARG A 528 -23.36 21.04 -8.55
N LYS A 529 -22.43 22.00 -8.56
CA LYS A 529 -22.56 23.23 -7.78
C LYS A 529 -23.76 24.02 -8.31
N ILE A 530 -24.79 24.15 -7.51
CA ILE A 530 -26.03 24.86 -7.88
C ILE A 530 -26.09 26.27 -7.30
N SER A 531 -25.36 26.52 -6.22
CA SER A 531 -25.30 27.81 -5.57
C SER A 531 -23.96 27.97 -4.86
N SER A 532 -23.47 29.19 -4.79
CA SER A 532 -22.29 29.57 -4.01
C SER A 532 -22.58 30.90 -3.37
N ILE A 533 -22.38 30.99 -2.06
CA ILE A 533 -22.79 32.13 -1.26
C ILE A 533 -21.62 32.58 -0.40
N ASN A 534 -21.07 33.76 -0.67
CA ASN A 534 -20.06 34.37 0.19
C ASN A 534 -20.68 34.72 1.55
N VAL A 535 -19.96 34.43 2.63
CA VAL A 535 -20.33 34.82 3.99
C VAL A 535 -19.74 36.21 4.23
N PRO A 536 -20.55 37.29 4.26
CA PRO A 536 -20.05 38.64 4.49
C PRO A 536 -19.54 38.79 5.92
N ARG A 537 -18.54 39.66 6.10
CA ARG A 537 -17.98 39.94 7.43
C ARG A 537 -18.85 40.89 8.26
N ASP A 538 -19.62 41.81 7.64
CA ASP A 538 -20.19 42.98 8.33
C ASP A 538 -21.58 43.48 7.83
N THR A 539 -22.61 42.64 7.81
CA THR A 539 -24.00 43.09 7.51
C THR A 539 -24.99 42.55 8.55
N ASP A 540 -26.20 43.09 8.68
CA ASP A 540 -27.11 42.69 9.77
C ASP A 540 -28.05 41.52 9.42
N ASP A 541 -28.61 41.51 8.21
CA ASP A 541 -29.34 40.38 7.63
C ASP A 541 -29.19 40.43 6.10
N ILE A 542 -28.92 39.30 5.43
CA ILE A 542 -28.96 39.22 3.96
C ILE A 542 -29.83 38.02 3.55
N ASP A 543 -30.88 38.29 2.76
CA ASP A 543 -31.52 37.28 1.92
C ASP A 543 -30.62 37.04 0.70
N ILE A 544 -30.03 35.86 0.63
CA ILE A 544 -28.98 35.55 -0.35
C ILE A 544 -29.53 34.76 -1.54
N GLY A 545 -30.85 34.76 -1.74
CA GLY A 545 -31.52 34.02 -2.81
C GLY A 545 -31.53 32.50 -2.56
N ASN A 546 -32.41 31.78 -3.25
CA ASN A 546 -32.66 30.32 -3.06
C ASN A 546 -33.12 29.90 -1.65
N GLY A 547 -33.65 30.85 -0.87
CA GLY A 547 -34.22 30.64 0.46
C GLY A 547 -33.20 30.59 1.59
N ILE A 548 -31.97 31.08 1.39
CA ILE A 548 -30.89 31.13 2.39
C ILE A 548 -30.79 32.53 2.99
N LEU A 549 -30.88 32.64 4.32
CA LEU A 549 -30.82 33.87 5.11
C LEU A 549 -29.64 33.79 6.09
N TRP A 550 -28.78 34.79 6.13
CA TRP A 550 -27.77 34.91 7.19
C TRP A 550 -28.18 35.98 8.20
N TYR A 551 -28.18 35.62 9.48
CA TYR A 551 -28.58 36.45 10.62
C TYR A 551 -27.36 36.84 11.44
N ARG A 552 -27.03 38.13 11.55
CA ARG A 552 -25.88 38.59 12.35
C ARG A 552 -26.11 38.44 13.85
N SER A 553 -27.32 38.69 14.34
CA SER A 553 -27.65 38.65 15.79
C SER A 553 -27.40 37.26 16.40
N THR A 554 -27.73 36.21 15.65
CA THR A 554 -27.46 34.80 16.00
C THR A 554 -26.26 34.25 15.25
N HIS A 555 -25.57 35.08 14.46
CA HIS A 555 -24.48 34.72 13.57
C HIS A 555 -24.72 33.42 12.74
N SER A 556 -25.92 33.20 12.22
CA SER A 556 -26.29 31.90 11.66
C SER A 556 -26.81 31.96 10.24
N ILE A 557 -26.54 30.91 9.45
CA ILE A 557 -27.02 30.72 8.08
C ILE A 557 -28.22 29.79 8.15
N LYS A 558 -29.40 30.26 7.73
CA LYS A 558 -30.65 29.50 7.68
C LYS A 558 -31.10 29.25 6.25
N ARG A 559 -31.79 28.14 5.98
CA ARG A 559 -32.52 27.89 4.73
C ARG A 559 -33.97 27.52 5.03
N GLY A 560 -34.94 28.24 4.46
CA GLY A 560 -36.37 27.95 4.68
C GLY A 560 -36.80 28.02 6.16
N GLY A 561 -36.15 28.88 6.95
CA GLY A 561 -36.39 29.03 8.41
C GLY A 561 -35.59 28.08 9.30
N ILE A 562 -34.77 27.19 8.73
CA ILE A 562 -33.99 26.18 9.46
C ILE A 562 -32.51 26.56 9.43
N GLU A 563 -31.85 26.55 10.58
CA GLU A 563 -30.45 26.91 10.70
C GLU A 563 -29.51 25.77 10.25
N VAL A 564 -28.69 26.06 9.24
CA VAL A 564 -27.78 25.12 8.57
C VAL A 564 -26.33 25.32 9.04
N PHE A 565 -25.94 26.53 9.47
CA PHE A 565 -24.64 26.83 10.10
C PHE A 565 -24.77 27.94 11.15
N HIS A 566 -23.94 27.94 12.20
CA HIS A 566 -23.93 28.94 13.28
C HIS A 566 -22.49 29.41 13.57
N ASN A 567 -22.22 30.72 13.64
CA ASN A 567 -20.89 31.34 13.79
C ASN A 567 -20.76 32.13 15.09
N ASP A 568 -20.27 31.58 16.19
CA ASP A 568 -20.18 32.32 17.47
C ASP A 568 -19.18 33.51 17.52
N GLY A 569 -18.57 33.88 16.39
CA GLY A 569 -17.58 34.97 16.27
C GLY A 569 -16.18 34.47 15.98
N THR A 570 -15.93 33.16 16.03
CA THR A 570 -14.64 32.57 15.63
C THR A 570 -14.74 31.32 14.77
N ASN A 571 -15.81 30.51 14.86
CA ASN A 571 -16.01 29.33 14.00
C ASN A 571 -17.48 29.05 13.66
N LEU A 572 -17.73 28.60 12.42
CA LEU A 572 -19.04 28.16 11.94
C LEU A 572 -19.23 26.65 12.24
N ILE A 573 -20.07 26.29 13.21
CA ILE A 573 -20.30 24.89 13.60
C ILE A 573 -21.80 24.60 13.68
N ALA A 574 -22.39 24.10 12.59
CA ALA A 574 -23.55 23.22 12.72
C ALA A 574 -23.06 21.79 12.85
N MET A 575 -23.50 21.10 13.90
CA MET A 575 -23.14 19.71 14.13
C MET A 575 -24.19 18.75 13.59
N ASP A 576 -25.48 19.08 13.74
CA ASP A 576 -26.57 18.21 13.30
C ASP A 576 -27.83 19.00 12.90
N VAL A 577 -28.37 18.73 11.71
CA VAL A 577 -29.55 19.43 11.14
C VAL A 577 -30.52 18.39 10.60
N TYR A 578 -31.68 18.23 11.25
CA TYR A 578 -32.71 17.30 10.82
C TYR A 578 -34.10 17.94 10.86
N GLY A 579 -34.74 18.02 9.69
CA GLY A 579 -36.06 18.63 9.57
C GLY A 579 -36.04 20.08 10.05
N ARG A 580 -36.91 20.44 11.02
CA ARG A 580 -36.96 21.79 11.62
C ARG A 580 -36.18 21.91 12.92
N THR A 581 -35.26 20.99 13.16
CA THR A 581 -34.52 20.89 14.40
C THR A 581 -33.02 20.91 14.15
N ALA A 582 -32.28 21.70 14.92
CA ALA A 582 -30.83 21.79 14.83
C ALA A 582 -30.21 22.00 16.22
N VAL A 583 -28.98 21.51 16.43
CA VAL A 583 -28.24 21.74 17.66
C VAL A 583 -26.82 22.22 17.40
N PHE A 584 -26.38 23.18 18.21
CA PHE A 584 -25.15 23.93 18.05
C PHE A 584 -24.36 23.95 19.36
N LEU A 585 -23.04 24.01 19.23
CA LEU A 585 -22.10 24.23 20.32
C LEU A 585 -21.49 25.62 20.21
N ASP A 586 -21.49 26.35 21.32
CA ASP A 586 -20.73 27.60 21.48
C ASP A 586 -19.42 27.30 22.21
N GLY A 587 -18.32 27.38 21.45
CA GLY A 587 -16.99 27.03 21.91
C GLY A 587 -16.41 28.04 22.91
N LEU A 588 -17.00 29.23 23.03
CA LEU A 588 -16.52 30.29 23.92
C LEU A 588 -17.40 30.46 25.17
N LYS A 589 -18.70 30.14 25.09
CA LYS A 589 -19.68 30.39 26.18
C LYS A 589 -20.32 29.13 26.77
N ARG A 590 -19.75 27.95 26.54
CA ARG A 590 -20.16 26.68 27.22
C ARG A 590 -21.66 26.42 27.11
N SER A 591 -22.26 26.72 25.96
CA SER A 591 -23.71 26.65 25.78
C SER A 591 -24.05 25.74 24.60
N ILE A 592 -25.09 24.93 24.77
CA ILE A 592 -25.74 24.22 23.67
C ILE A 592 -26.95 25.03 23.24
N TYR A 593 -27.10 25.30 21.96
CA TYR A 593 -28.32 25.89 21.42
C TYR A 593 -29.11 24.82 20.70
N SER A 594 -30.42 24.75 20.93
CA SER A 594 -31.33 23.90 20.17
C SER A 594 -32.36 24.75 19.46
N LEU A 595 -32.46 24.61 18.15
CA LEU A 595 -33.54 25.19 17.35
C LEU A 595 -34.62 24.13 17.19
N ASP A 596 -35.87 24.47 17.51
CA ASP A 596 -37.04 23.61 17.28
C ASP A 596 -38.15 24.39 16.61
N ASN A 597 -38.53 24.01 15.39
CA ASN A 597 -39.58 24.69 14.64
C ASN A 597 -39.36 26.21 14.54
N GLY A 598 -38.09 26.62 14.38
CA GLY A 598 -37.70 28.04 14.30
C GLY A 598 -37.54 28.75 15.65
N ARG A 599 -37.83 28.09 16.78
CA ARG A 599 -37.60 28.64 18.13
C ARG A 599 -36.24 28.23 18.65
N LEU A 600 -35.39 29.21 18.93
CA LEU A 600 -34.06 28.99 19.49
C LEU A 600 -34.15 28.91 21.01
N SER A 601 -33.70 27.80 21.58
CA SER A 601 -33.53 27.59 23.02
C SER A 601 -32.05 27.51 23.34
N LYS A 602 -31.63 28.18 24.42
CA LYS A 602 -30.25 28.14 24.92
C LYS A 602 -30.19 27.29 26.18
N HIS A 603 -29.28 26.33 26.20
CA HIS A 603 -28.96 25.48 27.33
C HIS A 603 -27.54 25.79 27.80
N ILE A 604 -27.39 26.29 29.02
CA ILE A 604 -26.08 26.63 29.58
C ILE A 604 -25.49 25.38 30.23
N LEU A 605 -24.29 24.98 29.82
CA LEU A 605 -23.54 23.89 30.45
C LEU A 605 -22.54 24.47 31.46
N HIS A 606 -22.42 23.82 32.62
CA HIS A 606 -21.41 24.15 33.63
C HIS A 606 -20.14 23.32 33.44
N ILE A 607 -19.57 23.31 32.23
CA ILE A 607 -18.47 22.42 31.83
C ILE A 607 -17.44 23.20 31.04
N SER A 608 -16.16 22.84 31.17
CA SER A 608 -15.09 23.44 30.36
C SER A 608 -15.35 23.22 28.87
N ASP A 609 -15.23 24.28 28.09
CA ASP A 609 -15.32 24.32 26.63
C ASP A 609 -14.33 23.36 25.94
N LYS A 610 -13.18 23.10 26.58
CA LYS A 610 -12.13 22.19 26.07
C LYS A 610 -12.48 20.70 26.16
N ASP A 611 -13.57 20.39 26.87
CA ASP A 611 -14.01 19.03 27.15
C ASP A 611 -15.17 18.63 26.23
N LEU A 612 -15.82 19.58 25.55
CA LEU A 612 -16.99 19.35 24.72
C LEU A 612 -16.58 18.99 23.28
N VAL A 613 -16.86 17.76 22.85
CA VAL A 613 -16.41 17.26 21.54
C VAL A 613 -17.52 17.21 20.49
N GLY A 614 -18.75 16.89 20.88
CA GLY A 614 -19.86 16.85 19.93
C GLY A 614 -21.22 16.83 20.60
N VAL A 615 -22.25 17.21 19.86
CA VAL A 615 -23.64 17.24 20.31
C VAL A 615 -24.59 16.74 19.23
N CYS A 616 -25.66 16.06 19.61
CA CYS A 616 -26.77 15.74 18.74
C CYS A 616 -28.10 15.81 19.49
N LYS A 617 -29.21 15.82 18.75
CA LYS A 617 -30.56 15.80 19.34
C LYS A 617 -31.35 14.60 18.85
N ALA A 618 -31.92 13.84 19.77
CA ALA A 618 -32.78 12.70 19.47
C ALA A 618 -34.17 12.93 20.10
N GLY A 619 -35.07 13.54 19.35
CA GLY A 619 -36.36 14.00 19.87
C GLY A 619 -36.21 15.23 20.75
N ASP A 620 -36.71 15.16 21.99
CA ASP A 620 -36.60 16.24 22.97
C ASP A 620 -35.31 16.17 23.80
N SER A 621 -34.56 15.08 23.67
CA SER A 621 -33.32 14.86 24.40
C SER A 621 -32.12 15.35 23.61
N ILE A 622 -31.22 16.07 24.28
CA ILE A 622 -29.91 16.47 23.74
C ILE A 622 -28.86 15.52 24.31
N TYR A 623 -28.00 15.01 23.45
CA TYR A 623 -26.88 14.16 23.82
C TYR A 623 -25.57 14.84 23.46
N THR A 624 -24.57 14.64 24.29
CA THR A 624 -23.25 15.23 24.09
C THR A 624 -22.18 14.21 24.44
N ILE A 625 -21.04 14.28 23.75
CA ILE A 625 -19.84 13.52 24.13
C ILE A 625 -18.79 14.47 24.68
N LEU A 626 -18.27 14.14 25.86
CA LEU A 626 -17.24 14.91 26.56
C LEU A 626 -15.95 14.11 26.70
N ARG A 627 -14.83 14.83 26.74
CA ARG A 627 -13.51 14.35 27.14
C ARG A 627 -13.18 14.97 28.50
N ASN A 628 -12.90 14.15 29.51
CA ASN A 628 -12.40 14.62 30.80
C ASN A 628 -11.08 13.90 31.16
N THR A 629 -10.50 14.19 32.32
CA THR A 629 -9.24 13.57 32.78
C THR A 629 -9.33 12.07 33.07
N ARG A 630 -10.55 11.51 33.13
CA ARG A 630 -10.81 10.08 33.41
C ARG A 630 -11.14 9.28 32.15
N GLY A 631 -11.54 9.91 31.06
CA GLY A 631 -11.91 9.24 29.81
C GLY A 631 -12.89 10.04 28.95
N SER A 632 -13.56 9.34 28.03
CA SER A 632 -14.60 9.92 27.18
C SER A 632 -15.98 9.39 27.59
N TYR A 633 -16.96 10.27 27.69
CA TYR A 633 -18.28 9.92 28.21
C TYR A 633 -19.38 10.55 27.36
N VAL A 634 -20.43 9.77 27.09
CA VAL A 634 -21.67 10.27 26.50
C VAL A 634 -22.60 10.67 27.64
N TYR A 635 -23.14 11.88 27.54
CA TYR A 635 -24.12 12.42 28.47
C TYR A 635 -25.42 12.76 27.75
N ARG A 636 -26.53 12.69 28.50
CA ARG A 636 -27.83 13.23 28.13
C ARG A 636 -28.11 14.46 28.96
N LEU A 637 -28.47 15.55 28.30
CA LEU A 637 -28.97 16.76 28.96
C LEU A 637 -30.41 16.51 29.44
N ASP A 638 -30.67 16.75 30.72
CA ASP A 638 -32.04 16.74 31.23
C ASP A 638 -32.73 18.11 31.08
N GLY A 639 -34.04 18.16 31.34
CA GLY A 639 -34.83 19.39 31.19
C GLY A 639 -34.41 20.56 32.10
N ASN A 640 -33.51 20.33 33.07
CA ASN A 640 -32.95 21.35 33.96
C ASN A 640 -31.53 21.77 33.53
N GLY A 641 -31.01 21.27 32.41
CA GLY A 641 -29.66 21.57 31.94
C GLY A 641 -28.55 20.75 32.59
N ASN A 642 -28.88 19.70 33.37
CA ASN A 642 -27.86 18.84 33.97
C ASN A 642 -27.48 17.70 33.03
N LEU A 643 -26.19 17.35 33.03
CA LEU A 643 -25.71 16.18 32.30
C LEU A 643 -25.86 14.92 33.14
N LYS A 644 -26.57 13.93 32.57
CA LYS A 644 -26.65 12.57 33.10
C LYS A 644 -25.80 11.66 32.25
N GLU A 645 -24.85 10.98 32.87
CA GLU A 645 -23.99 10.02 32.18
C GLU A 645 -24.82 8.89 31.59
N VAL A 646 -24.48 8.50 30.36
CA VAL A 646 -25.16 7.45 29.60
C VAL A 646 -24.22 6.26 29.41
N ILE A 647 -22.99 6.52 28.95
CA ILE A 647 -21.98 5.48 28.74
C ILE A 647 -20.57 6.07 28.80
N GLU A 648 -19.64 5.31 29.37
CA GLU A 648 -18.21 5.53 29.30
C GLU A 648 -17.62 4.84 28.06
N MET A 649 -16.70 5.51 27.37
CA MET A 649 -16.05 5.03 26.16
C MET A 649 -14.53 5.15 26.27
N ASN A 650 -13.80 4.15 25.77
CA ASN A 650 -12.34 4.22 25.73
C ASN A 650 -11.87 5.15 24.61
N GLY A 651 -10.68 5.71 24.77
CA GLY A 651 -10.08 6.59 23.78
C GLY A 651 -10.55 8.03 23.85
N ALA A 652 -9.97 8.90 23.01
CA ALA A 652 -10.31 10.30 22.91
C ALA A 652 -11.60 10.49 22.10
N ALA A 653 -12.59 11.18 22.67
CA ALA A 653 -13.84 11.51 22.01
C ALA A 653 -13.59 12.17 20.64
N LYS A 654 -14.37 11.76 19.64
CA LYS A 654 -14.29 12.26 18.25
C LYS A 654 -15.61 12.86 17.78
N GLY A 655 -16.74 12.25 18.14
CA GLY A 655 -18.03 12.82 17.78
C GLY A 655 -19.24 12.04 18.26
N ILE A 656 -20.40 12.65 18.07
CA ILE A 656 -21.72 12.07 18.33
C ILE A 656 -22.72 12.58 17.29
N LYS A 657 -23.58 11.71 16.77
CA LYS A 657 -24.57 12.00 15.73
C LYS A 657 -25.90 11.35 16.06
N TYR A 658 -27.01 11.97 15.70
CA TYR A 658 -28.30 11.29 15.67
C TYR A 658 -28.52 10.68 14.29
N LEU A 659 -29.10 9.48 14.22
CA LEU A 659 -29.40 8.78 12.97
C LEU A 659 -30.93 8.58 12.88
N PRO A 660 -31.69 9.54 12.32
CA PRO A 660 -33.15 9.52 12.34
C PRO A 660 -33.75 8.29 11.67
N SER A 661 -33.16 7.82 10.57
CA SER A 661 -33.62 6.65 9.82
C SER A 661 -33.63 5.36 10.65
N TYR A 662 -32.82 5.30 11.71
CA TYR A 662 -32.73 4.17 12.62
C TYR A 662 -33.23 4.50 14.04
N ASN A 663 -33.55 5.78 14.31
CA ASN A 663 -33.91 6.29 15.63
C ASN A 663 -32.85 5.97 16.72
N GLU A 664 -31.59 6.15 16.36
CA GLU A 664 -30.43 5.80 17.18
C GLU A 664 -29.43 6.96 17.28
N ILE A 665 -28.56 6.91 18.27
CA ILE A 665 -27.48 7.85 18.52
C ILE A 665 -26.17 7.10 18.32
N LEU A 666 -25.32 7.64 17.46
CA LEU A 666 -24.00 7.10 17.16
C LEU A 666 -22.94 7.98 17.84
N ALA A 667 -22.28 7.44 18.85
CA ALA A 667 -21.15 8.06 19.53
C ALA A 667 -19.86 7.31 19.19
N TYR A 668 -18.76 8.04 19.03
CA TYR A 668 -17.47 7.43 18.69
C TYR A 668 -16.29 8.24 19.24
N THR A 669 -15.26 7.49 19.65
CA THR A 669 -13.93 7.98 20.03
C THR A 669 -12.93 7.58 18.96
N ASN A 670 -11.63 7.82 19.16
CA ASN A 670 -10.59 7.30 18.26
C ASN A 670 -10.46 5.76 18.29
N THR A 671 -11.01 5.09 19.31
CA THR A 671 -10.91 3.63 19.46
C THR A 671 -12.25 2.91 19.53
N ASP A 672 -13.34 3.56 19.89
CA ASP A 672 -14.60 2.91 20.26
C ASP A 672 -15.80 3.51 19.50
N ILE A 673 -16.81 2.68 19.27
CA ILE A 673 -18.08 3.06 18.64
C ILE A 673 -19.22 2.52 19.50
N ALA A 674 -20.13 3.41 19.89
CA ALA A 674 -21.35 3.07 20.60
C ALA A 674 -22.57 3.52 19.79
N LEU A 675 -23.48 2.59 19.54
CA LEU A 675 -24.84 2.87 19.09
C LEU A 675 -25.77 2.78 20.29
N LEU A 676 -26.53 3.85 20.54
CA LEU A 676 -27.54 3.94 21.58
C LEU A 676 -28.90 4.10 20.93
N ASN A 677 -29.96 3.60 21.55
CA ASN A 677 -31.31 3.95 21.13
C ASN A 677 -31.61 5.43 21.51
N ARG A 678 -32.72 5.98 21.03
CA ARG A 678 -33.14 7.36 21.37
C ARG A 678 -33.23 7.68 22.87
N ASN A 679 -33.37 6.67 23.73
CA ASN A 679 -33.43 6.85 25.19
C ASN A 679 -32.05 6.79 25.88
N GLY A 680 -30.99 6.49 25.12
CA GLY A 680 -29.62 6.35 25.62
C GLY A 680 -29.24 4.93 26.04
N SER A 681 -30.11 3.93 25.85
CA SER A 681 -29.72 2.54 26.14
C SER A 681 -28.81 2.00 25.04
N LEU A 682 -27.76 1.30 25.43
CA LEU A 682 -26.79 0.70 24.52
C LEU A 682 -27.44 -0.35 23.61
N VAL A 683 -27.33 -0.15 22.31
CA VAL A 683 -27.75 -1.09 21.26
C VAL A 683 -26.57 -1.92 20.79
N THR A 684 -25.40 -1.29 20.58
CA THR A 684 -24.19 -1.97 20.14
C THR A 684 -22.95 -1.22 20.61
N TYR A 685 -21.95 -1.96 21.10
CA TYR A 685 -20.64 -1.44 21.47
C TYR A 685 -19.55 -2.18 20.68
N LYS A 686 -18.65 -1.45 20.04
CA LYS A 686 -17.56 -2.03 19.25
C LYS A 686 -16.26 -1.29 19.49
N LEU A 687 -15.20 -2.07 19.65
CA LEU A 687 -13.83 -1.59 19.69
C LEU A 687 -13.25 -1.61 18.28
N MET A 688 -12.43 -0.62 17.95
CA MET A 688 -11.68 -0.54 16.70
C MET A 688 -10.82 -1.78 16.52
N SER A 689 -10.17 -2.26 17.58
CA SER A 689 -9.43 -3.52 17.54
C SER A 689 -10.31 -4.70 17.11
N SER A 690 -11.59 -4.74 17.50
CA SER A 690 -12.54 -5.77 17.07
C SER A 690 -12.98 -5.58 15.61
N ILE A 691 -13.11 -4.34 15.14
CA ILE A 691 -13.46 -4.02 13.75
C ILE A 691 -12.28 -4.38 12.82
N VAL A 692 -11.05 -4.03 13.21
CA VAL A 692 -9.80 -4.36 12.52
C VAL A 692 -9.57 -5.87 12.51
N LYS A 693 -9.67 -6.56 13.66
CA LYS A 693 -9.55 -8.03 13.74
C LYS A 693 -10.57 -8.74 12.85
N ALA A 694 -11.83 -8.29 12.85
CA ALA A 694 -12.89 -8.86 12.02
C ALA A 694 -12.69 -8.62 10.51
N SER A 695 -11.81 -7.70 10.10
CA SER A 695 -11.52 -7.39 8.70
C SER A 695 -10.40 -8.25 8.08
N ALA A 696 -9.81 -9.16 8.87
CA ALA A 696 -8.91 -10.26 8.49
C ALA A 696 -7.64 -9.95 7.66
N LYS A 697 -7.35 -8.70 7.25
CA LYS A 697 -6.17 -8.39 6.42
C LYS A 697 -5.47 -7.05 6.64
N THR A 698 -6.00 -6.12 7.43
CA THR A 698 -5.39 -4.78 7.59
C THR A 698 -4.71 -4.68 8.95
N LYS A 699 -3.42 -5.04 9.00
CA LYS A 699 -2.53 -4.78 10.15
C LYS A 699 -2.19 -3.28 10.25
N ILE A 700 -3.18 -2.43 10.48
CA ILE A 700 -2.94 -0.99 10.69
C ILE A 700 -3.71 -0.57 11.94
N ALA A 701 -3.00 0.01 12.92
CA ALA A 701 -3.61 0.65 14.08
C ALA A 701 -4.12 2.03 13.65
N GLU A 702 -5.29 2.09 13.02
CA GLU A 702 -5.87 3.36 12.57
C GLU A 702 -6.88 3.91 13.58
N GLU A 703 -6.76 5.20 13.90
CA GLU A 703 -7.75 5.91 14.71
C GLU A 703 -9.04 6.16 13.93
N ILE A 704 -10.19 6.05 14.58
CA ILE A 704 -11.47 6.51 14.03
C ILE A 704 -11.44 8.03 13.90
N ASN A 705 -11.77 8.52 12.70
CA ASN A 705 -12.03 9.93 12.42
C ASN A 705 -13.53 10.22 12.34
N ASP A 706 -14.29 9.36 11.66
CA ASP A 706 -15.73 9.52 11.55
C ASP A 706 -16.47 8.20 11.34
N VAL A 707 -17.75 8.15 11.68
CA VAL A 707 -18.59 6.95 11.53
C VAL A 707 -19.95 7.32 10.93
N SER A 708 -20.49 6.44 10.09
CA SER A 708 -21.86 6.50 9.58
C SER A 708 -22.49 5.10 9.56
N ARG A 709 -23.82 5.04 9.39
CA ARG A 709 -24.58 3.78 9.32
C ARG A 709 -25.42 3.75 8.05
N GLU A 710 -25.37 2.63 7.33
CA GLU A 710 -26.31 2.31 6.26
C GLU A 710 -26.82 0.87 6.39
N GLY A 711 -28.13 0.71 6.55
CA GLY A 711 -28.80 -0.55 6.81
C GLY A 711 -28.22 -1.27 8.04
N LYS A 712 -27.65 -2.45 7.79
CA LYS A 712 -27.00 -3.31 8.78
C LYS A 712 -25.48 -3.09 8.91
N PHE A 713 -24.92 -2.12 8.18
CA PHE A 713 -23.49 -1.86 8.15
C PHE A 713 -23.15 -0.52 8.84
N LEU A 714 -22.12 -0.55 9.68
CA LEU A 714 -21.41 0.63 10.14
C LEU A 714 -20.23 0.89 9.19
N PHE A 715 -20.11 2.13 8.72
CA PHE A 715 -18.98 2.59 7.94
C PHE A 715 -18.08 3.44 8.83
N VAL A 716 -16.81 3.06 8.92
CA VAL A 716 -15.84 3.64 9.83
C VAL A 716 -14.72 4.25 9.00
N LEU A 717 -14.67 5.59 8.98
CA LEU A 717 -13.61 6.36 8.36
C LEU A 717 -12.49 6.58 9.37
N THR A 718 -11.27 6.30 8.94
CA THR A 718 -10.09 6.37 9.81
C THR A 718 -9.15 7.51 9.42
N LYS A 719 -8.24 7.83 10.34
CA LYS A 719 -7.16 8.80 10.12
C LYS A 719 -6.23 8.40 8.97
N GLY A 720 -6.07 7.09 8.76
CA GLY A 720 -5.25 6.51 7.69
C GLY A 720 -5.87 6.59 6.29
N TYR A 721 -6.91 7.42 6.10
CA TYR A 721 -7.63 7.55 4.83
C TYR A 721 -8.24 6.21 4.38
N SER A 722 -8.76 5.43 5.33
CA SER A 722 -9.42 4.15 5.07
C SER A 722 -10.87 4.17 5.53
N VAL A 723 -11.74 3.49 4.81
CA VAL A 723 -13.12 3.22 5.22
C VAL A 723 -13.26 1.72 5.44
N TYR A 724 -13.82 1.33 6.58
CA TYR A 724 -14.20 -0.06 6.88
C TYR A 724 -15.70 -0.18 6.95
N SER A 725 -16.24 -1.31 6.52
CA SER A 725 -17.62 -1.70 6.77
C SER A 725 -17.63 -2.74 7.89
N PHE A 726 -18.60 -2.64 8.78
CA PHE A 726 -18.81 -3.59 9.86
C PHE A 726 -20.28 -4.00 9.87
N ASN A 727 -20.54 -5.29 9.68
CA ASN A 727 -21.88 -5.86 9.72
C ASN A 727 -22.31 -6.08 11.17
N MET A 728 -23.32 -5.33 11.61
CA MET A 728 -23.81 -5.37 12.99
C MET A 728 -24.53 -6.67 13.35
N ILE A 729 -24.98 -7.45 12.38
CA ILE A 729 -25.73 -8.70 12.61
C ILE A 729 -24.78 -9.87 12.87
N ASN A 730 -23.77 -10.05 12.01
CA ASN A 730 -22.87 -11.20 12.09
C ASN A 730 -21.47 -10.87 12.63
N GLY A 731 -21.18 -9.58 12.86
CA GLY A 731 -19.91 -9.12 13.41
C GLY A 731 -18.74 -9.11 12.43
N ASN A 732 -18.96 -9.40 11.15
CA ASN A 732 -17.91 -9.39 10.14
C ASN A 732 -17.55 -7.96 9.73
N ALA A 733 -16.29 -7.71 9.41
CA ALA A 733 -15.84 -6.43 8.87
C ALA A 733 -15.11 -6.61 7.54
N ALA A 734 -14.98 -5.52 6.77
CA ALA A 734 -14.09 -5.46 5.62
C ALA A 734 -13.60 -4.05 5.37
N LEU A 735 -12.39 -3.94 4.79
CA LEU A 735 -11.95 -2.72 4.16
C LEU A 735 -12.82 -2.43 2.93
N VAL A 736 -13.38 -1.23 2.88
CA VAL A 736 -14.21 -0.69 1.79
C VAL A 736 -13.32 -0.04 0.75
N THR A 737 -12.41 0.82 1.20
CA THR A 737 -11.47 1.58 0.37
C THR A 737 -10.40 2.20 1.27
N SER A 738 -9.22 2.51 0.72
CA SER A 738 -8.09 3.10 1.44
C SER A 738 -7.22 3.96 0.52
N GLY A 739 -6.58 4.98 1.09
CA GLY A 739 -5.57 5.82 0.44
C GLY A 739 -6.18 7.06 -0.21
N ASP A 740 -6.87 6.89 -1.32
CA ASP A 740 -7.38 7.96 -2.19
C ASP A 740 -8.77 8.48 -1.81
N VAL A 741 -9.14 8.40 -0.53
CA VAL A 741 -10.41 8.91 0.00
C VAL A 741 -10.17 9.94 1.07
N GLY A 742 -11.00 10.98 1.16
CA GLY A 742 -10.88 11.98 2.23
C GLY A 742 -11.04 11.38 3.63
N ASN A 743 -10.42 12.00 4.65
CA ASN A 743 -10.45 11.52 6.04
C ASN A 743 -11.19 12.45 7.02
N LYS A 744 -12.03 13.37 6.51
CA LYS A 744 -12.65 14.42 7.31
C LYS A 744 -14.06 14.07 7.80
N LYS A 745 -14.98 13.63 6.93
CA LYS A 745 -16.38 13.36 7.31
C LYS A 745 -17.06 12.34 6.39
N LEU A 746 -17.92 11.49 6.96
CA LEU A 746 -18.87 10.62 6.26
C LEU A 746 -20.29 11.17 6.36
N LEU A 747 -20.98 11.27 5.22
CA LEU A 747 -22.38 11.72 5.14
C LEU A 747 -23.19 10.80 4.22
N SER A 748 -24.34 10.31 4.69
CA SER A 748 -25.27 9.52 3.87
C SER A 748 -26.23 10.44 3.08
N ILE A 749 -26.41 10.17 1.79
CA ILE A 749 -27.25 10.96 0.87
C ILE A 749 -27.93 10.02 -0.13
N GLY A 750 -29.21 9.71 0.11
CA GLY A 750 -29.94 8.74 -0.70
C GLY A 750 -29.22 7.39 -0.70
N LYS A 751 -28.93 6.84 -1.88
CA LYS A 751 -28.18 5.58 -2.03
C LYS A 751 -26.66 5.73 -1.98
N TYR A 752 -26.15 6.92 -1.70
CA TYR A 752 -24.73 7.23 -1.73
C TYR A 752 -24.20 7.62 -0.35
N MET A 753 -22.95 7.28 -0.08
CA MET A 753 -22.18 7.78 1.04
C MET A 753 -21.08 8.69 0.51
N LEU A 754 -21.14 9.96 0.90
CA LEU A 754 -20.13 10.97 0.64
C LEU A 754 -19.00 10.84 1.67
N ILE A 755 -17.77 10.80 1.19
CA ILE A 755 -16.55 10.86 2.00
C ILE A 755 -15.86 12.19 1.69
N ALA A 756 -15.89 13.11 2.64
CA ALA A 756 -15.26 14.42 2.52
C ALA A 756 -13.83 14.38 3.07
N GLY A 757 -12.89 14.96 2.32
CA GLY A 757 -11.54 15.31 2.74
C GLY A 757 -11.42 16.81 3.01
N GLU A 758 -10.18 17.29 3.14
CA GLU A 758 -9.92 18.73 3.27
C GLU A 758 -10.25 19.49 2.00
N ARG A 759 -10.07 18.85 0.84
CA ARG A 759 -10.28 19.46 -0.48
C ARG A 759 -11.05 18.59 -1.47
N THR A 760 -11.34 17.34 -1.11
CA THR A 760 -11.90 16.34 -2.03
C THR A 760 -13.23 15.79 -1.52
N PHE A 761 -14.13 15.44 -2.43
CA PHE A 761 -15.35 14.69 -2.16
C PHE A 761 -15.37 13.39 -2.97
N ASN A 762 -15.42 12.27 -2.25
CA ASN A 762 -15.50 10.92 -2.81
C ASN A 762 -16.88 10.32 -2.55
N PHE A 763 -17.29 9.35 -3.36
CA PHE A 763 -18.62 8.74 -3.27
C PHE A 763 -18.60 7.21 -3.31
N LEU A 764 -19.39 6.60 -2.43
CA LEU A 764 -19.71 5.18 -2.45
C LEU A 764 -21.21 5.02 -2.74
N ASP A 765 -21.57 4.27 -3.78
CA ASP A 765 -22.94 3.75 -3.94
C ASP A 765 -23.12 2.56 -2.98
N VAL A 766 -23.78 2.84 -1.86
CA VAL A 766 -23.95 1.87 -0.75
C VAL A 766 -24.98 0.79 -1.05
N GLN A 767 -25.89 1.05 -1.98
CA GLN A 767 -26.87 0.05 -2.45
C GLN A 767 -26.26 -0.94 -3.42
N ASN A 768 -25.47 -0.44 -4.37
CA ASN A 768 -24.85 -1.28 -5.40
C ASN A 768 -23.45 -1.78 -5.03
N TYR A 769 -22.95 -1.41 -3.83
CA TYR A 769 -21.63 -1.79 -3.34
C TYR A 769 -20.52 -1.32 -4.28
N ILE A 770 -20.64 -0.11 -4.84
CA ILE A 770 -19.69 0.43 -5.84
C ILE A 770 -19.04 1.70 -5.32
N ARG A 771 -17.73 1.84 -5.53
CA ARG A 771 -17.05 3.12 -5.38
C ARG A 771 -17.08 3.78 -6.73
N LEU A 772 -17.64 4.99 -6.76
CA LEU A 772 -17.73 5.77 -7.97
C LEU A 772 -16.35 6.37 -8.23
N GLY A 773 -15.82 6.18 -9.43
CA GLY A 773 -14.58 6.84 -9.86
C GLY A 773 -14.72 8.35 -9.96
N GLY A 774 -13.59 9.05 -9.87
CA GLY A 774 -13.52 10.51 -9.77
C GLY A 774 -13.81 11.05 -8.35
N TYR A 775 -13.28 12.24 -8.07
CA TYR A 775 -13.61 13.03 -6.88
C TYR A 775 -13.87 14.47 -7.30
N TYR A 776 -14.75 15.16 -6.58
CA TYR A 776 -14.86 16.60 -6.74
C TYR A 776 -13.77 17.27 -5.91
N GLU A 777 -12.93 18.08 -6.54
CA GLU A 777 -11.85 18.80 -5.88
C GLU A 777 -12.15 20.31 -5.81
N LEU A 778 -11.81 20.92 -4.67
CA LEU A 778 -11.80 22.37 -4.49
C LEU A 778 -10.52 23.01 -5.04
N GLU A 779 -10.56 24.31 -5.29
CA GLU A 779 -9.37 25.06 -5.76
C GLU A 779 -8.19 24.95 -4.76
N ASP A 780 -6.96 25.13 -5.24
CA ASP A 780 -5.73 24.97 -4.44
C ASP A 780 -5.63 25.87 -3.22
N ASN A 781 -6.34 27.00 -3.24
CA ASN A 781 -6.39 27.97 -2.17
C ASN A 781 -7.60 27.78 -1.24
N GLU A 782 -8.34 26.68 -1.35
CA GLU A 782 -9.58 26.41 -0.62
C GLU A 782 -9.50 25.17 0.26
N ARG A 783 -10.21 25.21 1.38
CA ARG A 783 -10.41 24.05 2.24
C ARG A 783 -11.83 23.95 2.74
N VAL A 784 -12.34 22.73 2.85
CA VAL A 784 -13.57 22.42 3.56
C VAL A 784 -13.35 22.75 5.03
N ILE A 785 -14.23 23.55 5.64
CA ILE A 785 -14.28 23.77 7.09
C ILE A 785 -15.26 22.78 7.70
N ASN A 786 -16.48 22.74 7.19
CA ASN A 786 -17.53 21.83 7.63
C ASN A 786 -18.47 21.48 6.46
N ILE A 787 -19.19 20.38 6.58
CA ILE A 787 -20.09 19.87 5.55
C ILE A 787 -21.29 19.16 6.19
N THR A 788 -22.47 19.38 5.64
CA THR A 788 -23.74 18.80 6.10
C THR A 788 -24.69 18.55 4.93
N THR A 789 -25.78 17.81 5.18
CA THR A 789 -26.79 17.48 4.17
C THR A 789 -28.18 17.91 4.63
N TYR A 790 -28.98 18.44 3.71
CA TYR A 790 -30.38 18.81 3.97
C TYR A 790 -31.22 18.71 2.70
N ASN A 791 -32.37 18.04 2.75
CA ASN A 791 -33.27 17.79 1.61
C ASN A 791 -32.52 17.32 0.35
N SER A 792 -31.67 16.30 0.49
CA SER A 792 -30.86 15.71 -0.60
C SER A 792 -29.82 16.63 -1.24
N HIS A 793 -29.56 17.80 -0.65
CA HIS A 793 -28.48 18.71 -1.04
C HIS A 793 -27.33 18.65 -0.05
N ILE A 794 -26.13 18.93 -0.55
CA ILE A 794 -24.90 19.03 0.25
C ILE A 794 -24.58 20.50 0.42
N TYR A 795 -24.30 20.90 1.65
CA TYR A 795 -23.88 22.25 2.00
C TYR A 795 -22.48 22.15 2.55
N THR A 796 -21.54 22.78 1.86
CA THR A 796 -20.14 22.79 2.23
C THR A 796 -19.73 24.21 2.58
N LEU A 797 -19.28 24.40 3.80
CA LEU A 797 -18.58 25.62 4.19
C LEU A 797 -17.12 25.52 3.78
N ILE A 798 -16.69 26.46 2.95
CA ILE A 798 -15.35 26.54 2.39
C ILE A 798 -14.70 27.82 2.87
N GLU A 799 -13.42 27.74 3.20
CA GLU A 799 -12.57 28.89 3.50
C GLU A 799 -11.42 28.93 2.51
N ASN A 800 -11.10 30.13 2.01
CA ASN A 800 -9.90 30.33 1.22
C ASN A 800 -8.71 30.84 2.06
N ASN A 801 -7.50 30.83 1.49
CA ASN A 801 -6.28 31.26 2.17
C ASN A 801 -6.32 32.71 2.72
N ASN A 802 -7.21 33.56 2.22
CA ASN A 802 -7.40 34.93 2.70
C ASN A 802 -8.40 35.02 3.88
N GLY A 803 -8.86 33.88 4.39
CA GLY A 803 -9.86 33.77 5.45
C GLY A 803 -11.26 34.20 5.01
N ASN A 804 -11.53 34.25 3.70
CA ASN A 804 -12.89 34.49 3.20
C ASN A 804 -13.64 33.16 3.18
N LYS A 805 -14.86 33.19 3.69
CA LYS A 805 -15.71 32.01 3.84
C LYS A 805 -16.87 32.07 2.86
N ARG A 806 -17.26 30.92 2.33
CA ARG A 806 -18.45 30.78 1.51
C ARG A 806 -19.14 29.45 1.75
N VAL A 807 -20.43 29.38 1.50
CA VAL A 807 -21.20 28.14 1.48
C VAL A 807 -21.48 27.76 0.03
N ASP A 808 -20.92 26.64 -0.40
CA ASP A 808 -21.26 26.02 -1.67
C ASP A 808 -22.35 24.98 -1.46
N VAL A 809 -23.37 25.03 -2.32
CA VAL A 809 -24.48 24.08 -2.34
C VAL A 809 -24.33 23.20 -3.56
N PHE A 810 -24.26 21.90 -3.32
CA PHE A 810 -24.21 20.90 -4.36
C PHE A 810 -25.50 20.10 -4.41
N SER A 811 -26.01 19.89 -5.63
CA SER A 811 -26.99 18.85 -5.90
C SER A 811 -26.28 17.63 -6.45
N MET A 812 -26.73 16.43 -6.08
CA MET A 812 -26.33 15.25 -6.84
C MET A 812 -27.12 15.15 -8.15
N GLY A 813 -26.42 15.04 -9.28
CA GLY A 813 -27.00 14.62 -10.55
C GLY A 813 -27.44 13.17 -10.44
N ILE A 814 -28.75 12.95 -10.52
CA ILE A 814 -29.37 11.62 -10.48
C ILE A 814 -29.32 11.01 -11.89
#